data_AF-A0AAU3W9I4-F1
#
_entry.id   AF-A0AAU3W9I4-F1
#
_cell.length_a   1.000
_cell.length_b   1.000
_cell.length_c   1.000
_cell.angle_alpha   90.00
_cell.angle_beta   90.00
_cell.angle_gamma   90.00
#
_symmetry.space_group_name_H-M   'P 1'
#
loop_
_entity.id
_entity.type
_entity.pdbx_description
1 polymer ?
#
loop_
_entity_poly.entity_id
_entity_poly.type
_entity_poly.pdbx_seq_one_letter_code
_entity_poly.pdbx_strand_id
1 'polypeptide(L)'
;MTTLAPPPQQEGSRRSHRAAPPADGGIAARARRVFTGPEDDPRWARPALWAIALLATALYAWNLSSLTGNTFYNAAVYSGTKSWKAFFFGALDSGSFITVDKPPFALWVMGLSARAFGYGTWQLMLPMVAVGTGSVALLHRLVKRDFGPVAATIAALALALTPITVAITRDTNPDPILVFLMLLGAAGLLKAVRTGRLMPLVWSAVAIGFAFNTKMMQAYVVLPVFFLVYLWAARGSVGRRIRNLGVATVALVVSSAWWMVIVDLIPASSRPYIGGSTDNTVWDLVIGYNGFGRIFGASSSVGSAGNGASFGGTASVYRLFNEIMGGQISWLIPFAAIALVAGLILRGRAPRTDAKRAALMLWGGWFVLHYLTFALAEGTFHPYYVTAMAPGIAALAGAGGVMLYKALREGSAAKWGWVLPAAVAASAGWAIVLLQRVSGSGTLYTVAEVVVGVAGAFSVLGLLAGRFMKRQRLLGFAALAAVVALLAGPTAYSLSAATGASSNGTNPTAGPNTGGGMGGTGGGPGGSGSKGAMGGEAPTGADGGQSMGEPPSGSGSSSTAESGTRPSGGQTGGGGGGQMGGDSQVSSDMITYLKKHQDGATWLLAVATDQTASSIILESGQPVISMGGWSGSDNAMTLAKLKSLVKSGKLHYIMISSTGGQGTDSEIATWVAKHGTAVKSSAYSTSSSTSSSSSSSSSSSSSSSSSSSSSSSGLYRLDASDVS
;
A
#
# COMPACT_ATOMS: atom_id res chain seq x y z
N MET A 1 -69.32 56.74 24.42
CA MET A 1 -69.01 56.03 25.68
C MET A 1 -68.87 54.55 25.35
N THR A 2 -67.66 54.11 24.98
CA THR A 2 -66.73 53.33 25.84
C THR A 2 -67.33 52.01 26.33
N THR A 3 -67.20 50.96 25.53
CA THR A 3 -67.19 49.57 26.02
C THR A 3 -65.73 49.12 26.13
N LEU A 4 -65.32 48.88 27.37
CA LEU A 4 -63.97 48.52 27.79
C LEU A 4 -63.61 47.10 27.29
N ALA A 5 -62.47 46.99 26.61
CA ALA A 5 -61.82 45.72 26.32
C ALA A 5 -61.17 45.15 27.61
N PRO A 6 -61.26 43.83 27.86
CA PRO A 6 -60.57 43.19 28.98
C PRO A 6 -59.06 43.08 28.71
N PRO A 7 -58.21 43.00 29.77
CA PRO A 7 -56.76 43.03 29.65
C PRO A 7 -56.17 41.74 29.06
N PRO A 8 -54.95 41.80 28.47
CA PRO A 8 -54.31 40.63 27.88
C PRO A 8 -53.88 39.62 28.95
N GLN A 9 -54.21 38.34 28.72
CA GLN A 9 -53.72 37.22 29.52
C GLN A 9 -52.21 37.06 29.35
N GLN A 10 -51.50 36.94 30.46
CA GLN A 10 -50.08 36.56 30.50
C GLN A 10 -49.91 35.14 29.96
N GLU A 11 -49.17 34.97 28.86
CA GLU A 11 -48.67 33.67 28.42
C GLU A 11 -47.65 33.14 29.44
N GLY A 12 -48.14 32.32 30.37
CA GLY A 12 -47.31 31.53 31.26
C GLY A 12 -46.47 30.51 30.48
N SER A 13 -45.15 30.55 30.71
CA SER A 13 -44.25 29.40 30.78
C SER A 13 -44.56 28.25 29.80
N ARG A 14 -43.99 28.30 28.58
CA ARG A 14 -43.79 27.11 27.74
C ARG A 14 -42.89 26.12 28.49
N ARG A 15 -43.52 25.22 29.25
CA ARG A 15 -42.89 23.99 29.73
C ARG A 15 -42.29 23.27 28.53
N SER A 16 -40.98 23.05 28.60
CA SER A 16 -40.24 22.08 27.80
C SER A 16 -41.05 20.80 27.62
N HIS A 17 -41.60 20.59 26.42
CA HIS A 17 -42.02 19.26 25.98
C HIS A 17 -40.73 18.43 25.85
N ARG A 18 -40.35 17.80 26.95
CA ARG A 18 -39.44 16.65 26.94
C ARG A 18 -40.13 15.61 26.07
N ALA A 19 -39.63 15.41 24.86
CA ALA A 19 -40.08 14.35 23.96
C ALA A 19 -40.20 13.05 24.77
N ALA A 20 -41.38 12.43 24.73
CA ALA A 20 -41.60 11.12 25.32
C ALA A 20 -40.55 10.14 24.76
N PRO A 21 -39.96 9.28 25.60
CA PRO A 21 -39.04 8.25 25.10
C PRO A 21 -39.82 7.37 24.10
N PRO A 22 -39.23 7.02 22.95
CA PRO A 22 -39.91 6.13 22.01
C PRO A 22 -40.18 4.82 22.71
N ALA A 23 -41.43 4.33 22.64
CA ALA A 23 -41.85 3.07 23.21
C ALA A 23 -40.81 1.98 22.89
N ASP A 24 -40.31 1.33 23.94
CA ASP A 24 -39.31 0.29 23.88
C ASP A 24 -39.84 -0.89 23.06
N GLY A 25 -39.66 -0.83 21.75
CA GLY A 25 -39.82 -2.00 20.90
C GLY A 25 -38.87 -3.08 21.43
N GLY A 26 -39.44 -4.20 21.89
CA GLY A 26 -38.73 -5.29 22.55
C GLY A 26 -37.57 -5.87 21.72
N ILE A 27 -36.97 -6.96 22.22
CA ILE A 27 -35.79 -7.61 21.59
C ILE A 27 -35.98 -7.82 20.07
N ALA A 28 -37.18 -8.19 19.63
CA ALA A 28 -37.53 -8.35 18.21
C ALA A 28 -37.43 -7.04 17.38
N ALA A 29 -37.87 -5.90 17.91
CA ALA A 29 -37.77 -4.61 17.22
C ALA A 29 -36.34 -4.05 17.24
N ARG A 30 -35.56 -4.34 18.28
CA ARG A 30 -34.13 -4.05 18.33
C ARG A 30 -33.37 -4.92 17.32
N ALA A 31 -33.64 -6.22 17.26
CA ALA A 31 -33.09 -7.13 16.26
C ALA A 31 -33.46 -6.70 14.83
N ARG A 32 -34.72 -6.34 14.57
CA ARG A 32 -35.15 -5.82 13.27
C ARG A 32 -34.39 -4.57 12.87
N ARG A 33 -34.16 -3.61 13.79
CA ARG A 33 -33.36 -2.41 13.54
C ARG A 33 -31.89 -2.69 13.22
N VAL A 34 -31.32 -3.81 13.69
CA VAL A 34 -29.97 -4.24 13.30
C VAL A 34 -29.95 -4.59 11.80
N PHE A 35 -30.96 -5.30 11.31
CA PHE A 35 -31.04 -5.77 9.91
C PHE A 35 -31.58 -4.73 8.93
N THR A 36 -32.63 -3.98 9.28
CA THR A 36 -33.30 -3.03 8.36
C THR A 36 -32.80 -1.59 8.52
N GLY A 37 -32.09 -1.28 9.62
CA GLY A 37 -31.61 0.06 9.92
C GLY A 37 -32.67 0.93 10.64
N PRO A 38 -32.33 2.22 10.89
CA PRO A 38 -33.25 3.24 11.39
C PRO A 38 -34.52 3.37 10.53
N GLU A 39 -35.63 3.79 11.13
CA GLU A 39 -36.92 3.95 10.42
C GLU A 39 -36.89 5.02 9.33
N ASP A 40 -36.01 6.02 9.47
CA ASP A 40 -35.81 7.09 8.48
C ASP A 40 -35.06 6.62 7.21
N ASP A 41 -34.46 5.43 7.25
CA ASP A 41 -33.72 4.87 6.12
C ASP A 41 -34.61 3.99 5.24
N PRO A 42 -34.35 3.95 3.91
CA PRO A 42 -34.96 2.94 3.05
C PRO A 42 -34.64 1.53 3.57
N ARG A 43 -35.64 0.65 3.59
CA ARG A 43 -35.53 -0.72 4.12
C ARG A 43 -34.41 -1.55 3.48
N TRP A 44 -34.00 -1.21 2.25
CA TRP A 44 -32.91 -1.88 1.53
C TRP A 44 -31.51 -1.39 1.92
N ALA A 45 -31.37 -0.20 2.54
CA ALA A 45 -30.07 0.44 2.72
C ALA A 45 -29.14 -0.34 3.67
N ARG A 46 -29.69 -0.88 4.75
CA ARG A 46 -28.93 -1.67 5.72
C ARG A 46 -28.62 -3.09 5.19
N PRO A 47 -29.56 -3.82 4.58
CA PRO A 47 -29.26 -5.06 3.87
C PRO A 47 -28.20 -4.90 2.77
N ALA A 48 -28.25 -3.81 1.99
CA ALA A 48 -27.24 -3.53 0.97
C ALA A 48 -25.85 -3.34 1.57
N LEU A 49 -25.73 -2.62 2.70
CA LEU A 49 -24.47 -2.52 3.43
C LEU A 49 -23.96 -3.89 3.90
N TRP A 50 -24.84 -4.75 4.43
CA TRP A 50 -24.46 -6.10 4.84
C TRP A 50 -23.99 -6.95 3.67
N ALA A 51 -24.67 -6.89 2.54
CA ALA A 51 -24.27 -7.59 1.31
C ALA A 51 -22.89 -7.11 0.81
N ILE A 52 -22.64 -5.80 0.84
CA ILE A 52 -21.33 -5.24 0.45
C ILE A 52 -20.24 -5.62 1.46
N ALA A 53 -20.53 -5.62 2.75
CA ALA A 53 -19.57 -6.03 3.77
C ALA A 53 -19.24 -7.53 3.66
N LEU A 54 -20.23 -8.36 3.35
CA LEU A 54 -20.03 -9.78 3.08
C LEU A 54 -19.20 -10.00 1.81
N LEU A 55 -19.51 -9.27 0.73
CA LEU A 55 -18.73 -9.29 -0.51
C LEU A 55 -17.27 -8.88 -0.27
N ALA A 56 -17.04 -7.75 0.42
CA ALA A 56 -15.71 -7.29 0.77
C ALA A 56 -14.97 -8.33 1.60
N THR A 57 -15.60 -8.89 2.63
CA THR A 57 -15.01 -9.93 3.47
C THR A 57 -14.68 -11.18 2.66
N ALA A 58 -15.58 -11.61 1.77
CA ALA A 58 -15.33 -12.76 0.89
C ALA A 58 -14.12 -12.51 -0.01
N LEU A 59 -14.04 -11.35 -0.69
CA LEU A 59 -12.90 -10.99 -1.52
C LEU A 59 -11.60 -10.89 -0.72
N TYR A 60 -11.64 -10.32 0.48
CA TYR A 60 -10.45 -10.08 1.30
C TYR A 60 -10.00 -11.34 2.07
N ALA A 61 -10.89 -12.30 2.33
CA ALA A 61 -10.59 -13.51 3.10
C ALA A 61 -10.56 -14.80 2.25
N TRP A 62 -10.79 -14.70 0.94
CA TRP A 62 -10.83 -15.88 0.09
C TRP A 62 -9.48 -16.61 0.10
N ASN A 63 -9.46 -17.89 0.47
CA ASN A 63 -8.29 -18.76 0.38
C ASN A 63 -6.99 -18.18 1.03
N LEU A 64 -7.10 -17.48 2.17
CA LEU A 64 -5.93 -16.85 2.81
C LEU A 64 -4.80 -17.84 3.14
N SER A 65 -5.13 -19.07 3.52
CA SER A 65 -4.13 -20.08 3.91
C SER A 65 -3.21 -20.50 2.76
N SER A 66 -3.57 -20.24 1.50
CA SER A 66 -2.70 -20.52 0.36
C SER A 66 -1.72 -19.38 0.06
N LEU A 67 -1.80 -18.26 0.79
CA LEU A 67 -0.97 -17.09 0.55
C LEU A 67 0.28 -17.14 1.45
N THR A 68 1.37 -16.55 0.97
CA THR A 68 2.58 -16.37 1.78
C THR A 68 2.59 -15.01 2.47
N GLY A 69 2.01 -13.96 1.83
CA GLY A 69 2.12 -12.58 2.30
C GLY A 69 3.55 -12.03 2.21
N ASN A 70 3.80 -10.90 2.88
CA ASN A 70 5.11 -10.28 2.91
C ASN A 70 6.02 -10.96 3.94
N THR A 71 7.03 -11.70 3.48
CA THR A 71 7.92 -12.48 4.35
C THR A 71 8.69 -11.61 5.35
N PHE A 72 8.98 -10.35 5.01
CA PHE A 72 9.69 -9.41 5.89
C PHE A 72 8.89 -9.09 7.15
N TYR A 73 7.63 -8.67 6.99
CA TYR A 73 6.78 -8.40 8.16
C TYR A 73 6.34 -9.68 8.85
N ASN A 74 6.16 -10.78 8.10
CA ASN A 74 5.85 -12.08 8.68
C ASN A 74 6.96 -12.53 9.64
N ALA A 75 8.23 -12.42 9.25
CA ALA A 75 9.36 -12.75 10.11
C ALA A 75 9.37 -11.89 11.38
N ALA A 76 9.14 -10.58 11.25
CA ALA A 76 9.06 -9.70 12.42
C ALA A 76 7.87 -10.03 13.35
N VAL A 77 6.71 -10.37 12.79
CA VAL A 77 5.56 -10.84 13.58
C VAL A 77 5.88 -12.17 14.27
N TYR A 78 6.48 -13.12 13.56
CA TYR A 78 6.93 -14.40 14.12
C TYR A 78 7.86 -14.17 15.31
N SER A 79 8.89 -13.36 15.11
CA SER A 79 9.86 -12.95 16.13
C SER A 79 9.17 -12.30 17.33
N GLY A 80 8.19 -11.43 17.08
CA GLY A 80 7.34 -10.83 18.10
C GLY A 80 6.47 -11.83 18.86
N THR A 81 6.12 -13.00 18.30
CA THR A 81 5.46 -14.08 19.07
C THR A 81 6.43 -14.78 20.02
N LYS A 82 7.72 -14.82 19.69
CA LYS A 82 8.76 -15.48 20.49
C LYS A 82 9.37 -14.59 21.55
N SER A 83 9.42 -13.27 21.32
CA SER A 83 10.08 -12.31 22.20
C SER A 83 9.25 -11.03 22.35
N TRP A 84 8.94 -10.64 23.59
CA TRP A 84 8.28 -9.36 23.86
C TRP A 84 9.18 -8.16 23.53
N LYS A 85 10.51 -8.34 23.60
CA LYS A 85 11.46 -7.33 23.13
C LYS A 85 11.34 -7.14 21.62
N ALA A 86 11.37 -8.22 20.85
CA ALA A 86 11.17 -8.15 19.40
C ALA A 86 9.79 -7.59 19.04
N PHE A 87 8.75 -7.95 19.79
CA PHE A 87 7.40 -7.41 19.63
C PHE A 87 7.38 -5.89 19.81
N PHE A 88 7.93 -5.37 20.92
CA PHE A 88 7.93 -3.93 21.20
C PHE A 88 8.67 -3.11 20.14
N PHE A 89 9.83 -3.57 19.68
CA PHE A 89 10.63 -2.84 18.70
C PHE A 89 10.20 -3.07 17.24
N GLY A 90 9.42 -4.11 16.95
CA GLY A 90 9.24 -4.55 15.56
C GLY A 90 10.52 -5.16 14.98
N ALA A 91 11.24 -5.94 15.79
CA ALA A 91 12.49 -6.57 15.37
C ALA A 91 12.26 -7.70 14.37
N LEU A 92 13.17 -7.81 13.40
CA LEU A 92 13.11 -8.83 12.35
C LEU A 92 13.23 -10.25 12.92
N ASP A 93 14.16 -10.44 13.87
CA ASP A 93 14.49 -11.71 14.50
C ASP A 93 14.18 -11.69 16.02
N SER A 94 14.02 -12.87 16.63
CA SER A 94 13.68 -12.99 18.06
C SER A 94 14.85 -12.65 19.01
N GLY A 95 16.08 -12.68 18.51
CA GLY A 95 17.27 -12.14 19.18
C GLY A 95 17.36 -10.62 19.15
N SER A 96 16.48 -9.97 18.36
CA SER A 96 16.29 -8.53 18.30
C SER A 96 17.56 -7.77 17.88
N PHE A 97 18.16 -8.16 16.75
CA PHE A 97 19.36 -7.54 16.20
C PHE A 97 19.05 -6.25 15.43
N ILE A 98 18.05 -6.27 14.53
CA ILE A 98 17.62 -5.14 13.70
C ILE A 98 16.08 -5.05 13.64
N THR A 99 15.52 -3.84 13.50
CA THR A 99 14.08 -3.60 13.27
C THR A 99 13.71 -3.68 11.79
N VAL A 100 12.42 -3.90 11.50
CA VAL A 100 11.92 -3.60 10.15
C VAL A 100 11.97 -2.10 9.85
N ASP A 101 11.79 -1.74 8.59
CA ASP A 101 11.82 -0.36 8.08
C ASP A 101 10.54 0.45 8.42
N LYS A 102 9.83 0.13 9.51
CA LYS A 102 8.55 0.77 9.92
C LYS A 102 8.34 0.75 11.43
N PRO A 103 7.59 1.74 11.98
CA PRO A 103 7.11 1.65 13.34
C PRO A 103 6.15 0.46 13.50
N PRO A 104 6.11 -0.14 14.70
CA PRO A 104 5.62 -1.51 14.85
C PRO A 104 4.11 -1.64 15.06
N PHE A 105 3.30 -0.58 14.92
CA PHE A 105 1.87 -0.66 15.29
C PHE A 105 1.11 -1.72 14.48
N ALA A 106 1.35 -1.82 13.17
CA ALA A 106 0.75 -2.89 12.37
C ALA A 106 1.25 -4.27 12.81
N LEU A 107 2.54 -4.39 13.13
CA LEU A 107 3.13 -5.63 13.62
C LEU A 107 2.55 -6.04 14.97
N TRP A 108 2.23 -5.08 15.86
CA TRP A 108 1.58 -5.37 17.14
C TRP A 108 0.19 -5.94 16.93
N VAL A 109 -0.60 -5.35 16.04
CA VAL A 109 -1.95 -5.84 15.74
C VAL A 109 -1.89 -7.26 15.18
N MET A 110 -1.00 -7.52 14.22
CA MET A 110 -0.80 -8.88 13.67
C MET A 110 -0.23 -9.85 14.69
N GLY A 111 0.75 -9.42 15.49
CA GLY A 111 1.40 -10.24 16.51
C GLY A 111 0.49 -10.60 17.68
N LEU A 112 -0.42 -9.72 18.07
CA LEU A 112 -1.47 -10.05 19.04
C LEU A 112 -2.45 -11.09 18.48
N SER A 113 -2.83 -10.96 17.21
CA SER A 113 -3.64 -11.98 16.52
C SER A 113 -2.91 -13.33 16.49
N ALA A 114 -1.63 -13.34 16.09
CA ALA A 114 -0.81 -14.54 16.06
C ALA A 114 -0.57 -15.16 17.46
N ARG A 115 -0.49 -14.35 18.51
CA ARG A 115 -0.41 -14.85 19.90
C ARG A 115 -1.73 -15.45 20.38
N ALA A 116 -2.86 -14.88 19.96
CA ALA A 116 -4.19 -15.36 20.36
C ALA A 116 -4.62 -16.64 19.62
N PHE A 117 -4.30 -16.75 18.33
CA PHE A 117 -4.80 -17.81 17.45
C PHE A 117 -3.70 -18.74 16.89
N GLY A 118 -2.45 -18.56 17.34
CA GLY A 118 -1.28 -19.23 16.77
C GLY A 118 -0.73 -18.50 15.54
N TYR A 119 0.54 -18.73 15.24
CA TYR A 119 1.19 -18.14 14.07
C TYR A 119 0.78 -18.88 12.79
N GLY A 120 0.28 -18.15 11.80
CA GLY A 120 -0.11 -18.68 10.49
C GLY A 120 -0.70 -17.58 9.61
N THR A 121 -0.81 -17.84 8.31
CA THR A 121 -1.17 -16.81 7.31
C THR A 121 -2.51 -16.14 7.61
N TRP A 122 -3.58 -16.90 7.82
CA TRP A 122 -4.90 -16.32 8.05
C TRP A 122 -4.97 -15.57 9.39
N GLN A 123 -4.20 -16.00 10.40
CA GLN A 123 -4.13 -15.32 11.69
C GLN A 123 -3.48 -13.95 11.56
N LEU A 124 -2.42 -13.83 10.76
CA LEU A 124 -1.77 -12.55 10.47
C LEU A 124 -2.68 -11.63 9.65
N MET A 125 -3.42 -12.18 8.69
CA MET A 125 -4.28 -11.42 7.78
C MET A 125 -5.68 -11.11 8.35
N LEU A 126 -6.14 -11.84 9.37
CA LEU A 126 -7.43 -11.60 10.04
C LEU A 126 -7.65 -10.12 10.43
N PRO A 127 -6.71 -9.44 11.13
CA PRO A 127 -6.87 -8.02 11.42
C PRO A 127 -6.89 -7.16 10.15
N MET A 128 -6.15 -7.51 9.09
CA MET A 128 -6.18 -6.77 7.81
C MET A 128 -7.55 -6.85 7.16
N VAL A 129 -8.13 -8.05 7.08
CA VAL A 129 -9.50 -8.27 6.59
C VAL A 129 -10.51 -7.47 7.43
N ALA A 130 -10.38 -7.51 8.75
CA ALA A 130 -11.29 -6.81 9.64
C ALA A 130 -11.26 -5.28 9.42
N VAL A 131 -10.08 -4.68 9.31
CA VAL A 131 -9.96 -3.23 9.07
C VAL A 131 -10.29 -2.85 7.62
N GLY A 132 -10.07 -3.73 6.64
CA GLY A 132 -10.49 -3.55 5.25
C GLY A 132 -12.01 -3.51 5.12
N THR A 133 -12.71 -4.54 5.63
CA THR A 133 -14.19 -4.56 5.69
C THR A 133 -14.72 -3.41 6.55
N GLY A 134 -14.05 -3.11 7.67
CA GLY A 134 -14.35 -1.97 8.52
C GLY A 134 -14.26 -0.62 7.80
N SER A 135 -13.27 -0.46 6.90
CA SER A 135 -13.09 0.73 6.08
C SER A 135 -14.25 0.93 5.10
N VAL A 136 -14.72 -0.14 4.47
CA VAL A 136 -15.92 -0.13 3.61
C VAL A 136 -17.15 0.33 4.38
N ALA A 137 -17.39 -0.25 5.56
CA ALA A 137 -18.54 0.09 6.40
C ALA A 137 -18.45 1.53 6.97
N LEU A 138 -17.24 1.97 7.33
CA LEU A 138 -17.00 3.31 7.83
C LEU A 138 -17.20 4.36 6.73
N LEU A 139 -16.64 4.14 5.54
CA LEU A 139 -16.82 5.02 4.39
C LEU A 139 -18.32 5.15 4.04
N HIS A 140 -19.05 4.04 3.99
CA HIS A 140 -20.50 4.04 3.82
C HIS A 140 -21.18 4.99 4.81
N ARG A 141 -20.88 4.86 6.11
CA ARG A 141 -21.46 5.69 7.17
C ARG A 141 -21.13 7.18 6.97
N LEU A 142 -19.89 7.50 6.59
CA LEU A 142 -19.45 8.88 6.39
C LEU A 142 -20.16 9.54 5.20
N VAL A 143 -20.26 8.84 4.07
CA VAL A 143 -20.93 9.34 2.87
C VAL A 143 -22.44 9.43 3.07
N LYS A 144 -23.05 8.42 3.70
CA LYS A 144 -24.50 8.36 3.95
C LYS A 144 -25.01 9.59 4.69
N ARG A 145 -24.23 10.07 5.65
CA ARG A 145 -24.64 11.16 6.54
C ARG A 145 -24.92 12.47 5.81
N ASP A 146 -24.16 12.79 4.75
CA ASP A 146 -24.36 14.04 4.00
C ASP A 146 -25.03 13.83 2.64
N PHE A 147 -24.87 12.67 2.01
CA PHE A 147 -25.31 12.41 0.63
C PHE A 147 -26.42 11.34 0.51
N GLY A 148 -26.80 10.70 1.61
CA GLY A 148 -27.87 9.71 1.65
C GLY A 148 -27.44 8.28 1.30
N PRO A 149 -28.36 7.32 1.42
CA PRO A 149 -28.05 5.88 1.33
C PRO A 149 -27.54 5.45 -0.05
N VAL A 150 -28.08 6.00 -1.15
CA VAL A 150 -27.63 5.63 -2.51
C VAL A 150 -26.15 5.97 -2.73
N ALA A 151 -25.75 7.19 -2.39
CA ALA A 151 -24.36 7.63 -2.51
C ALA A 151 -23.43 6.76 -1.66
N ALA A 152 -23.87 6.38 -0.46
CA ALA A 152 -23.13 5.55 0.45
C ALA A 152 -22.94 4.12 -0.06
N THR A 153 -23.99 3.52 -0.63
CA THR A 153 -23.93 2.19 -1.23
C THR A 153 -22.97 2.15 -2.41
N ILE A 154 -23.02 3.16 -3.30
CA ILE A 154 -22.07 3.26 -4.42
C ILE A 154 -20.64 3.43 -3.92
N ALA A 155 -20.40 4.32 -2.95
CA ALA A 155 -19.07 4.53 -2.39
C ALA A 155 -18.52 3.27 -1.69
N ALA A 156 -19.36 2.56 -0.95
CA ALA A 156 -18.97 1.32 -0.28
C ALA A 156 -18.62 0.23 -1.29
N LEU A 157 -19.43 0.06 -2.33
CA LEU A 157 -19.20 -0.91 -3.38
C LEU A 157 -17.94 -0.58 -4.20
N ALA A 158 -17.71 0.70 -4.51
CA ALA A 158 -16.52 1.16 -5.21
C ALA A 158 -15.23 0.88 -4.40
N LEU A 159 -15.23 1.12 -3.08
CA LEU A 159 -14.07 0.79 -2.24
C LEU A 159 -13.87 -0.72 -2.12
N ALA A 160 -14.96 -1.48 -1.94
CA ALA A 160 -14.93 -2.94 -1.83
C ALA A 160 -14.32 -3.61 -3.08
N LEU A 161 -14.61 -3.05 -4.26
CA LEU A 161 -14.16 -3.53 -5.57
C LEU A 161 -12.96 -2.76 -6.13
N THR A 162 -12.26 -1.97 -5.31
CA THR A 162 -11.03 -1.31 -5.75
C THR A 162 -9.92 -2.38 -5.83
N PRO A 163 -9.34 -2.63 -7.02
CA PRO A 163 -8.45 -3.78 -7.22
C PRO A 163 -7.28 -3.84 -6.24
N ILE A 164 -6.53 -2.74 -6.13
CA ILE A 164 -5.36 -2.71 -5.25
C ILE A 164 -5.73 -2.84 -3.77
N THR A 165 -6.92 -2.37 -3.38
CA THR A 165 -7.44 -2.54 -2.02
C THR A 165 -7.74 -4.00 -1.72
N VAL A 166 -8.25 -4.76 -2.69
CA VAL A 166 -8.43 -6.22 -2.55
C VAL A 166 -7.08 -6.91 -2.40
N ALA A 167 -6.12 -6.60 -3.27
CA ALA A 167 -4.79 -7.21 -3.24
C ALA A 167 -4.06 -6.95 -1.90
N ILE A 168 -4.00 -5.70 -1.45
CA ILE A 168 -3.24 -5.33 -0.26
C ILE A 168 -3.91 -5.75 1.06
N THR A 169 -5.24 -5.89 1.08
CA THR A 169 -5.97 -6.37 2.28
C THR A 169 -5.78 -7.88 2.49
N ARG A 170 -5.40 -8.60 1.43
CA ARG A 170 -5.04 -10.02 1.43
C ARG A 170 -3.54 -10.24 1.69
N ASP A 171 -2.83 -9.23 2.16
CA ASP A 171 -1.41 -9.26 2.44
C ASP A 171 -1.12 -8.89 3.91
N THR A 172 0.13 -9.00 4.35
CA THR A 172 0.60 -8.65 5.71
C THR A 172 1.34 -7.30 5.75
N ASN A 173 1.17 -6.51 4.70
CA ASN A 173 1.57 -5.11 4.66
C ASN A 173 0.72 -4.22 5.60
N PRO A 174 1.24 -3.06 6.07
CA PRO A 174 0.57 -2.20 7.05
C PRO A 174 -0.57 -1.32 6.48
N ASP A 175 -0.71 -1.23 5.16
CA ASP A 175 -1.61 -0.30 4.48
C ASP A 175 -3.11 -0.44 4.85
N PRO A 176 -3.68 -1.64 5.06
CA PRO A 176 -5.09 -1.75 5.47
C PRO A 176 -5.38 -1.07 6.82
N ILE A 177 -4.46 -1.19 7.79
CA ILE A 177 -4.56 -0.50 9.09
C ILE A 177 -4.44 1.02 8.89
N LEU A 178 -3.48 1.45 8.06
CA LEU A 178 -3.28 2.87 7.75
C LEU A 178 -4.56 3.51 7.22
N VAL A 179 -5.18 2.91 6.19
CA VAL A 179 -6.39 3.43 5.56
C VAL A 179 -7.55 3.51 6.55
N PHE A 180 -7.74 2.48 7.38
CA PHE A 180 -8.79 2.46 8.39
C PHE A 180 -8.61 3.58 9.43
N LEU A 181 -7.38 3.77 9.93
CA LEU A 181 -7.08 4.83 10.90
C LEU A 181 -7.25 6.23 10.30
N MET A 182 -6.86 6.44 9.05
CA MET A 182 -7.10 7.73 8.38
C MET A 182 -8.60 7.99 8.16
N LEU A 183 -9.41 6.95 7.88
CA LEU A 183 -10.87 7.06 7.83
C LEU A 183 -11.50 7.37 9.19
N LEU A 184 -10.97 6.82 10.30
CA LEU A 184 -11.36 7.21 11.65
C LEU A 184 -11.02 8.68 11.92
N GLY A 185 -9.86 9.13 11.44
CA GLY A 185 -9.48 10.54 11.39
C GLY A 185 -10.55 11.38 10.69
N ALA A 186 -10.88 11.03 9.45
CA ALA A 186 -11.92 11.71 8.66
C ALA A 186 -13.27 11.75 9.38
N ALA A 187 -13.64 10.66 10.08
CA ALA A 187 -14.85 10.59 10.89
C ALA A 187 -14.85 11.61 12.05
N GLY A 188 -13.74 11.70 12.79
CA GLY A 188 -13.52 12.67 13.85
C GLY A 188 -13.59 14.11 13.33
N LEU A 189 -12.85 14.40 12.25
CA LEU A 189 -12.83 15.70 11.59
C LEU A 189 -14.22 16.15 11.13
N LEU A 190 -14.93 15.32 10.36
CA LEU A 190 -16.28 15.67 9.86
C LEU A 190 -17.28 15.88 11.01
N LYS A 191 -17.12 15.15 12.12
CA LYS A 191 -17.93 15.38 13.33
C LYS A 191 -17.55 16.71 13.99
N ALA A 192 -16.25 17.03 14.07
CA ALA A 192 -15.75 18.28 14.63
C ALA A 192 -16.21 19.50 13.82
N VAL A 193 -16.13 19.44 12.48
CA VAL A 193 -16.58 20.49 11.57
C VAL A 193 -18.07 20.80 11.76
N ARG A 194 -18.92 19.78 11.79
CA ARG A 194 -20.37 19.94 11.94
C ARG A 194 -20.77 20.47 13.32
N THR A 195 -20.07 20.06 14.38
CA THR A 195 -20.46 20.36 15.77
C THR A 195 -19.70 21.52 16.40
N GLY A 196 -18.56 21.93 15.86
CA GLY A 196 -17.65 22.91 16.47
C GLY A 196 -16.98 22.42 17.78
N ARG A 197 -17.13 21.13 18.12
CA ARG A 197 -16.59 20.54 19.36
C ARG A 197 -15.13 20.14 19.18
N LEU A 198 -14.35 20.31 20.26
CA LEU A 198 -12.92 20.00 20.31
C LEU A 198 -12.63 18.49 20.30
N MET A 199 -13.29 17.71 21.17
CA MET A 199 -12.94 16.30 21.35
C MET A 199 -12.99 15.45 20.06
N PRO A 200 -13.97 15.60 19.14
CA PRO A 200 -13.90 14.88 17.87
C PRO A 200 -12.68 15.24 17.01
N LEU A 201 -12.17 16.48 17.11
CA LEU A 201 -10.93 16.88 16.45
C LEU A 201 -9.71 16.27 17.13
N VAL A 202 -9.70 16.19 18.47
CA VAL A 202 -8.65 15.49 19.22
C VAL A 202 -8.60 14.01 18.84
N TRP A 203 -9.75 13.33 18.79
CA TRP A 203 -9.81 11.93 18.33
C TRP A 203 -9.43 11.77 16.86
N SER A 204 -9.72 12.78 16.02
CA SER A 204 -9.20 12.81 14.65
C SER A 204 -7.68 12.83 14.63
N ALA A 205 -7.06 13.69 15.43
CA ALA A 205 -5.60 13.80 15.53
C ALA A 205 -4.96 12.52 16.08
N VAL A 206 -5.53 11.94 17.15
CA VAL A 206 -5.06 10.68 17.74
C VAL A 206 -5.12 9.54 16.72
N ALA A 207 -6.20 9.42 15.96
CA ALA A 207 -6.31 8.40 14.91
C ALA A 207 -5.21 8.56 13.83
N ILE A 208 -4.91 9.79 13.41
CA ILE A 208 -3.81 10.05 12.48
C ILE A 208 -2.44 9.79 13.11
N GLY A 209 -2.27 9.99 14.42
CA GLY A 209 -1.01 9.63 15.08
C GLY A 209 -0.78 8.13 15.21
N PHE A 210 -1.82 7.34 15.40
CA PHE A 210 -1.71 5.88 15.25
C PHE A 210 -1.48 5.46 13.80
N ALA A 211 -2.07 6.18 12.82
CA ALA A 211 -1.78 5.97 11.41
C ALA A 211 -0.29 6.25 11.10
N PHE A 212 0.31 7.25 11.75
CA PHE A 212 1.73 7.53 11.69
C PHE A 212 2.58 6.41 12.31
N ASN A 213 2.17 5.84 13.45
CA ASN A 213 2.82 4.65 14.01
C ASN A 213 2.60 3.37 13.16
N THR A 214 1.80 3.45 12.10
CA THR A 214 1.61 2.36 11.12
C THR A 214 2.49 2.55 9.90
N LYS A 215 2.55 3.78 9.35
CA LYS A 215 3.26 4.06 8.09
C LYS A 215 3.78 5.49 7.94
N MET A 216 4.19 6.10 9.05
CA MET A 216 4.99 7.33 9.12
C MET A 216 4.39 8.49 8.29
N MET A 217 5.21 9.17 7.49
CA MET A 217 4.86 10.35 6.71
C MET A 217 3.75 10.09 5.67
N GLN A 218 3.54 8.85 5.24
CA GLN A 218 2.40 8.51 4.37
C GLN A 218 1.06 8.83 5.07
N ALA A 219 0.96 8.67 6.38
CA ALA A 219 -0.23 9.02 7.15
C ALA A 219 -0.52 10.53 7.17
N TYR A 220 0.50 11.36 6.93
CA TYR A 220 0.39 12.82 7.01
C TYR A 220 -0.01 13.47 5.70
N VAL A 221 -0.08 12.71 4.59
CA VAL A 221 -0.55 13.21 3.28
C VAL A 221 -1.94 13.85 3.38
N VAL A 222 -2.80 13.38 4.29
CA VAL A 222 -4.16 13.92 4.50
C VAL A 222 -4.21 15.18 5.38
N LEU A 223 -3.19 15.42 6.20
CA LEU A 223 -3.22 16.47 7.23
C LEU A 223 -3.44 17.89 6.69
N PRO A 224 -2.81 18.31 5.56
CA PRO A 224 -3.07 19.64 5.01
C PRO A 224 -4.56 19.85 4.68
N VAL A 225 -5.23 18.81 4.18
CA VAL A 225 -6.67 18.86 3.88
C VAL A 225 -7.48 18.93 5.17
N PHE A 226 -7.12 18.13 6.17
CA PHE A 226 -7.83 18.12 7.46
C PHE A 226 -7.76 19.49 8.14
N PHE A 227 -6.58 20.08 8.16
CA PHE A 227 -6.33 21.42 8.68
C PHE A 227 -7.17 22.46 7.95
N LEU A 228 -7.10 22.51 6.62
CA LEU A 228 -7.81 23.48 5.79
C LEU A 228 -9.33 23.33 5.91
N VAL A 229 -9.86 22.10 5.88
CA VAL A 229 -11.29 21.83 6.01
C VAL A 229 -11.80 22.26 7.39
N TYR A 230 -11.07 21.96 8.48
CA TYR A 230 -11.48 22.42 9.81
C TYR A 230 -11.42 23.94 9.94
N LEU A 231 -10.29 24.53 9.53
CA LEU A 231 -10.09 25.98 9.62
C LEU A 231 -11.16 26.73 8.84
N TRP A 232 -11.55 26.24 7.66
CA TRP A 232 -12.52 26.91 6.80
C TRP A 232 -13.99 26.61 7.19
N ALA A 233 -14.36 25.33 7.28
CA ALA A 233 -15.77 24.90 7.39
C ALA A 233 -16.31 24.83 8.81
N ALA A 234 -15.47 24.69 9.84
CA ALA A 234 -15.96 24.46 11.20
C ALA A 234 -16.76 25.65 11.75
N ARG A 235 -17.80 25.36 12.53
CA ARG A 235 -18.60 26.38 13.22
C ARG A 235 -17.78 27.06 14.33
N GLY A 236 -18.04 28.35 14.57
CA GLY A 236 -17.34 29.16 15.58
C GLY A 236 -16.42 30.23 14.99
N SER A 237 -15.86 31.06 15.87
CA SER A 237 -14.91 32.13 15.50
C SER A 237 -13.60 31.56 14.95
N VAL A 238 -12.84 32.36 14.19
CA VAL A 238 -11.50 31.96 13.69
C VAL A 238 -10.58 31.61 14.86
N GLY A 239 -10.51 32.45 15.90
CA GLY A 239 -9.66 32.20 17.08
C GLY A 239 -9.97 30.86 17.78
N ARG A 240 -11.24 30.48 17.92
CA ARG A 240 -11.61 29.16 18.48
C ARG A 240 -11.16 28.01 17.60
N ARG A 241 -11.24 28.16 16.28
CA ARG A 241 -10.77 27.15 15.32
C ARG A 241 -9.26 26.99 15.39
N ILE A 242 -8.50 28.08 15.43
CA ILE A 242 -7.04 28.08 15.58
C ILE A 242 -6.64 27.41 16.91
N ARG A 243 -7.26 27.80 18.03
CA ARG A 243 -7.00 27.17 19.33
C ARG A 243 -7.27 25.67 19.31
N ASN A 244 -8.40 25.26 18.74
CA ASN A 244 -8.75 23.84 18.66
C ASN A 244 -7.76 23.07 17.77
N LEU A 245 -7.29 23.67 16.68
CA LEU A 245 -6.22 23.12 15.85
C LEU A 245 -4.92 23.00 16.64
N GLY A 246 -4.55 23.99 17.45
CA GLY A 246 -3.39 23.92 18.34
C GLY A 246 -3.46 22.72 19.31
N VAL A 247 -4.59 22.54 19.98
CA VAL A 247 -4.81 21.37 20.86
C VAL A 247 -4.77 20.05 20.10
N ALA A 248 -5.36 20.01 18.90
CA ALA A 248 -5.32 18.82 18.06
C ALA A 248 -3.92 18.51 17.55
N THR A 249 -3.10 19.51 17.25
CA THR A 249 -1.69 19.34 16.88
C THR A 249 -0.90 18.75 18.04
N VAL A 250 -1.10 19.21 19.28
CA VAL A 250 -0.46 18.59 20.46
C VAL A 250 -0.86 17.12 20.58
N ALA A 251 -2.16 16.82 20.45
CA ALA A 251 -2.63 15.43 20.50
C ALA A 251 -2.04 14.57 19.39
N LEU A 252 -1.95 15.10 18.16
CA LEU A 252 -1.29 14.45 17.02
C LEU A 252 0.15 14.10 17.38
N VAL A 253 0.96 15.09 17.76
CA VAL A 253 2.38 14.91 18.09
C VAL A 253 2.57 13.87 19.19
N VAL A 254 1.81 13.96 20.29
CA VAL A 254 1.90 12.99 21.39
C VAL A 254 1.55 11.58 20.92
N SER A 255 0.47 11.42 20.16
CA SER A 255 0.04 10.11 19.66
C SER A 255 0.95 9.54 18.56
N SER A 256 1.65 10.39 17.80
CA SER A 256 2.60 9.99 16.76
C SER A 256 3.98 9.64 17.31
N ALA A 257 4.53 10.48 18.18
CA ALA A 257 5.96 10.48 18.49
C ALA A 257 6.35 9.60 19.69
N TRP A 258 5.40 9.14 20.51
CA TRP A 258 5.72 8.49 21.78
C TRP A 258 6.65 7.26 21.62
N TRP A 259 6.41 6.38 20.63
CA TRP A 259 7.24 5.20 20.43
C TRP A 259 8.63 5.57 19.95
N MET A 260 8.74 6.48 18.99
CA MET A 260 10.01 7.03 18.49
C MET A 260 10.84 7.62 19.63
N VAL A 261 10.23 8.45 20.47
CA VAL A 261 10.90 9.06 21.63
C VAL A 261 11.39 8.00 22.61
N ILE A 262 10.57 7.00 22.94
CA ILE A 262 11.00 5.92 23.84
C ILE A 262 12.17 5.14 23.24
N VAL A 263 12.10 4.77 21.96
CA VAL A 263 13.14 3.95 21.31
C VAL A 263 14.46 4.70 21.19
N ASP A 264 14.43 5.97 20.77
CA ASP A 264 15.65 6.76 20.62
C ASP A 264 16.30 7.12 21.97
N LEU A 265 15.51 7.15 23.06
CA LEU A 265 16.05 7.32 24.42
C LEU A 265 16.66 6.05 25.02
N ILE A 266 16.34 4.86 24.49
CA ILE A 266 16.96 3.61 24.94
C ILE A 266 18.39 3.55 24.38
N PRO A 267 19.42 3.28 25.21
CA PRO A 267 20.80 3.17 24.74
C PRO A 267 20.94 2.18 23.59
N ALA A 268 21.72 2.55 22.56
CA ALA A 268 21.90 1.73 21.36
C ALA A 268 22.41 0.30 21.64
N SER A 269 23.16 0.09 22.72
CA SER A 269 23.61 -1.23 23.18
C SER A 269 22.49 -2.13 23.72
N SER A 270 21.34 -1.55 24.06
CA SER A 270 20.21 -2.23 24.73
C SER A 270 19.01 -2.44 23.81
N ARG A 271 19.00 -1.86 22.60
CA ARG A 271 17.94 -1.98 21.58
C ARG A 271 18.48 -2.58 20.27
N PRO A 272 17.61 -3.11 19.40
CA PRO A 272 18.00 -3.42 18.02
C PRO A 272 18.52 -2.18 17.28
N TYR A 273 19.28 -2.43 16.22
CA TYR A 273 19.55 -1.42 15.20
C TYR A 273 18.23 -0.99 14.54
N ILE A 274 18.04 0.30 14.28
CA ILE A 274 16.85 0.80 13.59
C ILE A 274 17.03 0.61 12.08
N GLY A 275 16.39 -0.40 11.51
CA GLY A 275 16.44 -0.64 10.07
C GLY A 275 15.85 0.53 9.29
N GLY A 276 16.41 0.83 8.12
CA GLY A 276 16.08 2.01 7.31
C GLY A 276 16.63 3.32 7.88
N SER A 277 17.75 3.27 8.61
CA SER A 277 18.45 4.45 9.11
C SER A 277 19.96 4.34 8.88
N THR A 278 20.61 5.50 8.79
CA THR A 278 22.06 5.65 8.63
C THR A 278 22.77 5.94 9.96
N ASP A 279 22.04 6.49 10.94
CA ASP A 279 22.56 6.90 12.24
C ASP A 279 21.98 6.09 13.42
N ASN A 280 21.27 5.00 13.12
CA ASN A 280 20.60 4.14 14.09
C ASN A 280 19.52 4.85 14.92
N THR A 281 18.85 5.87 14.36
CA THR A 281 17.73 6.57 15.00
C THR A 281 16.39 6.31 14.29
N VAL A 282 15.30 6.37 15.05
CA VAL A 282 13.95 6.33 14.49
C VAL A 282 13.61 7.62 13.74
N TRP A 283 14.22 8.75 14.12
CA TRP A 283 14.08 10.01 13.38
C TRP A 283 14.52 9.90 11.92
N ASP A 284 15.70 9.32 11.67
CA ASP A 284 16.20 9.14 10.30
C ASP A 284 15.33 8.16 9.51
N LEU A 285 14.87 7.09 10.15
CA LEU A 285 13.89 6.16 9.56
C LEU A 285 12.61 6.88 9.08
N VAL A 286 12.06 7.76 9.91
CA VAL A 286 10.77 8.40 9.71
C VAL A 286 10.83 9.56 8.72
N ILE A 287 11.80 10.47 8.89
CA ILE A 287 11.90 11.72 8.14
C ILE A 287 12.82 11.58 6.93
N GLY A 288 13.94 10.86 7.09
CA GLY A 288 14.89 10.56 6.03
C GLY A 288 14.34 9.47 5.10
N TYR A 289 14.58 8.20 5.42
CA TYR A 289 14.32 7.05 4.54
C TYR A 289 12.85 6.94 4.09
N ASN A 290 11.88 6.96 5.01
CA ASN A 290 10.45 6.85 4.67
C ASN A 290 9.73 8.18 4.44
N GLY A 291 10.39 9.31 4.68
CA GLY A 291 9.85 10.64 4.45
C GLY A 291 10.35 11.20 3.13
N PHE A 292 11.37 12.05 3.20
CA PHE A 292 11.91 12.75 2.05
C PHE A 292 12.55 11.84 1.02
N GLY A 293 13.20 10.75 1.45
CA GLY A 293 13.78 9.75 0.54
C GLY A 293 12.76 9.10 -0.40
N ARG A 294 11.49 8.95 0.05
CA ARG A 294 10.41 8.41 -0.80
C ARG A 294 9.91 9.42 -1.83
N ILE A 295 9.93 10.71 -1.51
CA ILE A 295 9.39 11.75 -2.38
C ILE A 295 10.43 12.25 -3.38
N PHE A 296 11.65 12.49 -2.93
CA PHE A 296 12.71 13.15 -3.72
C PHE A 296 13.83 12.21 -4.18
N GLY A 297 13.78 10.93 -3.78
CA GLY A 297 14.79 9.94 -4.12
C GLY A 297 16.18 10.22 -3.53
N ALA A 298 17.19 9.52 -4.06
CA ALA A 298 18.58 9.57 -3.61
C ALA A 298 19.29 10.91 -3.87
N SER A 299 18.66 11.83 -4.63
CA SER A 299 19.14 13.19 -4.92
C SER A 299 18.90 14.20 -3.77
N SER A 300 18.27 13.78 -2.67
CA SER A 300 18.04 14.66 -1.53
C SER A 300 19.25 14.72 -0.60
N SER A 301 19.66 15.92 -0.20
CA SER A 301 20.75 16.20 0.75
C SER A 301 20.43 15.76 2.20
N VAL A 302 19.27 15.16 2.42
CA VAL A 302 18.80 14.61 3.69
C VAL A 302 18.96 13.10 3.59
N GLY A 303 20.09 12.61 4.10
CA GLY A 303 20.68 11.31 3.78
C GLY A 303 19.70 10.14 3.69
N SER A 304 19.74 9.45 2.55
CA SER A 304 19.53 8.00 2.51
C SER A 304 20.01 7.43 1.19
N ALA A 305 20.91 6.44 1.27
CA ALA A 305 21.38 5.63 0.14
C ALA A 305 20.31 4.58 -0.27
N GLY A 306 19.10 5.05 -0.55
CA GLY A 306 18.02 4.20 -1.08
C GLY A 306 18.12 4.13 -2.59
N ASN A 307 18.48 2.97 -3.14
CA ASN A 307 18.33 2.70 -4.57
C ASN A 307 16.90 3.05 -5.00
N GLY A 308 16.77 3.98 -5.96
CA GLY A 308 15.52 4.56 -6.48
C GLY A 308 14.65 3.58 -7.28
N ALA A 309 14.44 2.36 -6.77
CA ALA A 309 13.60 1.35 -7.38
C ALA A 309 12.13 1.79 -7.33
N SER A 310 11.67 2.42 -8.41
CA SER A 310 10.25 2.67 -8.65
C SER A 310 9.62 1.46 -9.33
N PHE A 311 8.87 0.66 -8.57
CA PHE A 311 8.07 -0.45 -9.10
C PHE A 311 6.80 0.03 -9.79
N GLY A 312 6.56 1.35 -9.79
CA GLY A 312 5.36 1.96 -10.34
C GLY A 312 5.51 2.66 -11.68
N GLY A 313 6.68 2.53 -12.30
CA GLY A 313 7.05 3.27 -13.49
C GLY A 313 7.51 4.70 -13.17
N THR A 314 7.79 5.44 -14.24
CA THR A 314 8.39 6.78 -14.17
C THR A 314 7.52 7.77 -13.41
N ALA A 315 8.15 8.61 -12.57
CA ALA A 315 7.48 9.73 -11.90
C ALA A 315 6.94 10.70 -12.95
N SER A 316 5.63 10.95 -12.92
CA SER A 316 4.99 11.95 -13.77
C SER A 316 3.55 12.12 -13.33
N VAL A 317 2.94 13.24 -13.71
CA VAL A 317 1.49 13.45 -13.53
C VAL A 317 0.65 12.36 -14.22
N TYR A 318 1.20 11.55 -15.13
CA TYR A 318 0.53 10.45 -15.81
C TYR A 318 0.84 9.06 -15.23
N ARG A 319 1.70 8.95 -14.21
CA ARG A 319 2.12 7.64 -13.65
C ARG A 319 0.94 6.74 -13.34
N LEU A 320 -0.12 7.27 -12.73
CA LEU A 320 -1.27 6.47 -12.34
C LEU A 320 -2.04 5.89 -13.54
N PHE A 321 -1.86 6.45 -14.74
CA PHE A 321 -2.49 5.99 -15.98
C PHE A 321 -1.60 5.06 -16.82
N ASN A 322 -0.36 4.82 -16.39
CA ASN A 322 0.57 3.96 -17.10
C ASN A 322 0.13 2.48 -17.05
N GLU A 323 0.89 1.62 -17.72
CA GLU A 323 0.62 0.19 -17.83
C GLU A 323 0.64 -0.55 -16.49
N ILE A 324 1.40 -0.09 -15.50
CA ILE A 324 1.54 -0.75 -14.19
C ILE A 324 0.42 -0.32 -13.24
N MET A 325 0.13 0.98 -13.15
CA MET A 325 -0.80 1.56 -12.17
C MET A 325 -2.25 1.62 -12.65
N GLY A 326 -2.45 1.68 -13.97
CA GLY A 326 -3.77 1.92 -14.55
C GLY A 326 -4.82 0.95 -14.02
N GLY A 327 -4.53 -0.34 -14.11
CA GLY A 327 -5.39 -1.42 -13.60
C GLY A 327 -5.50 -1.49 -12.07
N GLN A 328 -4.62 -0.82 -11.33
CA GLN A 328 -4.61 -0.87 -9.86
C GLN A 328 -5.61 0.11 -9.24
N ILE A 329 -5.73 1.33 -9.78
CA ILE A 329 -6.49 2.41 -9.13
C ILE A 329 -7.23 3.39 -10.06
N SER A 330 -6.88 3.46 -11.34
CA SER A 330 -7.25 4.61 -12.17
C SER A 330 -8.64 4.53 -12.80
N TRP A 331 -9.33 3.39 -12.67
CA TRP A 331 -10.66 3.13 -13.22
C TRP A 331 -11.67 4.26 -13.01
N LEU A 332 -11.78 4.77 -11.78
CA LEU A 332 -12.77 5.78 -11.39
C LEU A 332 -12.18 7.18 -11.25
N ILE A 333 -10.90 7.38 -11.57
CA ILE A 333 -10.27 8.71 -11.51
C ILE A 333 -10.96 9.72 -12.42
N PRO A 334 -11.25 9.41 -13.72
CA PRO A 334 -11.93 10.37 -14.59
C PRO A 334 -13.30 10.79 -14.02
N PHE A 335 -14.09 9.83 -13.54
CA PHE A 335 -15.38 10.10 -12.90
C PHE A 335 -15.22 10.97 -11.65
N ALA A 336 -14.32 10.59 -10.75
CA ALA A 336 -14.10 11.28 -9.47
C ALA A 336 -13.64 12.74 -9.68
N ALA A 337 -12.78 12.99 -10.67
CA ALA A 337 -12.32 14.34 -11.02
C ALA A 337 -13.48 15.22 -11.53
N ILE A 338 -14.26 14.72 -12.49
CA ILE A 338 -15.43 15.45 -13.03
C ILE A 338 -16.47 15.68 -11.93
N ALA A 339 -16.75 14.64 -11.13
CA ALA A 339 -17.67 14.68 -10.00
C ALA A 339 -17.25 15.68 -8.92
N LEU A 340 -15.95 15.78 -8.62
CA LEU A 340 -15.40 16.76 -7.67
C LEU A 340 -15.62 18.18 -8.18
N VAL A 341 -15.17 18.48 -9.41
CA VAL A 341 -15.27 19.82 -9.99
C VAL A 341 -16.74 20.25 -10.09
N ALA A 342 -17.58 19.41 -10.67
CA ALA A 342 -19.01 19.66 -10.78
C ALA A 342 -19.68 19.81 -9.41
N GLY A 343 -19.33 18.97 -8.44
CA GLY A 343 -19.84 19.03 -7.08
C GLY A 343 -19.49 20.35 -6.38
N LEU A 344 -18.24 20.80 -6.51
CA LEU A 344 -17.79 22.08 -5.96
C LEU A 344 -18.49 23.26 -6.64
N ILE A 345 -18.71 23.22 -7.96
CA ILE A 345 -19.49 24.24 -8.68
C ILE A 345 -20.94 24.27 -8.19
N LEU A 346 -21.61 23.11 -8.09
CA LEU A 346 -22.99 22.99 -7.58
C LEU A 346 -23.14 23.51 -6.15
N ARG A 347 -22.07 23.44 -5.34
CA ARG A 347 -22.05 23.93 -3.95
C ARG A 347 -21.30 25.25 -3.79
N GLY A 348 -20.87 25.91 -4.86
CA GLY A 348 -19.98 27.09 -4.77
C GLY A 348 -20.60 28.25 -3.98
N ARG A 349 -21.92 28.42 -4.09
CA ARG A 349 -22.71 29.42 -3.35
C ARG A 349 -23.23 28.92 -2.00
N ALA A 350 -22.97 27.67 -1.63
CA ALA A 350 -23.38 27.16 -0.32
C ALA A 350 -22.56 27.83 0.79
N PRO A 351 -23.16 28.10 1.97
CA PRO A 351 -22.44 28.66 3.10
C PRO A 351 -21.20 27.85 3.45
N ARG A 352 -20.16 28.50 4.02
CA ARG A 352 -18.92 27.80 4.41
C ARG A 352 -19.14 26.58 5.31
N THR A 353 -20.18 26.62 6.14
CA THR A 353 -20.54 25.57 7.09
C THR A 353 -21.40 24.48 6.49
N ASP A 354 -21.62 24.49 5.17
CA ASP A 354 -22.35 23.45 4.46
C ASP A 354 -21.63 22.11 4.55
N ALA A 355 -22.31 21.09 5.07
CA ALA A 355 -21.71 19.79 5.32
C ALA A 355 -21.31 19.07 4.02
N LYS A 356 -22.11 19.19 2.95
CA LYS A 356 -21.80 18.60 1.65
C LYS A 356 -20.55 19.22 1.03
N ARG A 357 -20.44 20.56 1.08
CA ARG A 357 -19.25 21.27 0.61
C ARG A 357 -18.01 20.90 1.41
N ALA A 358 -18.09 20.84 2.75
CA ALA A 358 -16.99 20.41 3.59
C ALA A 358 -16.55 18.96 3.28
N ALA A 359 -17.50 18.05 3.06
CA ALA A 359 -17.21 16.69 2.67
C ALA A 359 -16.56 16.60 1.27
N LEU A 360 -17.02 17.38 0.29
CA LEU A 360 -16.37 17.45 -1.03
C LEU A 360 -14.95 17.99 -0.94
N MET A 361 -14.69 18.99 -0.10
CA MET A 361 -13.33 19.49 0.14
C MET A 361 -12.44 18.44 0.80
N LEU A 362 -12.98 17.67 1.75
CA LEU A 362 -12.24 16.59 2.38
C LEU A 362 -11.89 15.49 1.37
N TRP A 363 -12.88 14.91 0.69
CA TRP A 363 -12.66 13.78 -0.21
C TRP A 363 -11.91 14.20 -1.48
N GLY A 364 -12.17 15.41 -1.98
CA GLY A 364 -11.45 16.02 -3.09
C GLY A 364 -10.00 16.33 -2.77
N GLY A 365 -9.75 17.00 -1.64
CA GLY A 365 -8.39 17.27 -1.18
C GLY A 365 -7.63 15.97 -0.89
N TRP A 366 -8.29 14.98 -0.27
CA TRP A 366 -7.74 13.65 -0.05
C TRP A 366 -7.32 13.00 -1.36
N PHE A 367 -8.21 12.97 -2.35
CA PHE A 367 -7.93 12.40 -3.66
C PHE A 367 -6.75 13.13 -4.34
N VAL A 368 -6.80 14.46 -4.42
CA VAL A 368 -5.79 15.26 -5.13
C VAL A 368 -4.41 15.17 -4.48
N LEU A 369 -4.30 15.26 -3.15
CA LEU A 369 -3.00 15.19 -2.49
C LEU A 369 -2.36 13.81 -2.62
N HIS A 370 -3.12 12.74 -2.47
CA HIS A 370 -2.59 11.40 -2.70
C HIS A 370 -2.22 11.19 -4.17
N TYR A 371 -3.06 11.68 -5.10
CA TYR A 371 -2.75 11.62 -6.53
C TYR A 371 -1.39 12.25 -6.81
N LEU A 372 -1.19 13.50 -6.40
CA LEU A 372 0.05 14.24 -6.66
C LEU A 372 1.26 13.57 -5.98
N THR A 373 1.10 13.17 -4.72
CA THR A 373 2.18 12.50 -3.96
C THR A 373 2.61 11.22 -4.66
N PHE A 374 1.67 10.37 -5.05
CA PHE A 374 1.98 9.07 -5.66
C PHE A 374 2.42 9.17 -7.12
N ALA A 375 1.90 10.15 -7.86
CA ALA A 375 2.29 10.40 -9.24
C ALA A 375 3.74 10.93 -9.33
N LEU A 376 4.15 11.78 -8.37
CA LEU A 376 5.40 12.52 -8.43
C LEU A 376 6.52 11.97 -7.54
N ALA A 377 6.26 10.99 -6.67
CA ALA A 377 7.29 10.41 -5.81
C ALA A 377 8.45 9.79 -6.63
N GLU A 378 9.68 10.23 -6.40
CA GLU A 378 10.87 9.80 -7.15
C GLU A 378 11.65 8.67 -6.47
N GLY A 379 11.42 8.44 -5.18
CA GLY A 379 12.06 7.35 -4.43
C GLY A 379 11.39 5.99 -4.63
N THR A 380 11.68 5.06 -3.70
CA THR A 380 11.10 3.72 -3.74
C THR A 380 9.57 3.78 -3.67
N PHE A 381 8.93 3.35 -4.75
CA PHE A 381 7.47 3.43 -4.92
C PHE A 381 6.89 2.07 -5.28
N HIS A 382 5.96 1.58 -4.45
CA HIS A 382 5.24 0.34 -4.71
C HIS A 382 3.79 0.62 -5.17
N PRO A 383 3.27 -0.10 -6.17
CA PRO A 383 1.87 -0.04 -6.58
C PRO A 383 0.85 0.01 -5.46
N TYR A 384 1.01 -0.79 -4.41
CA TYR A 384 0.01 -0.86 -3.35
C TYR A 384 -0.16 0.42 -2.53
N TYR A 385 0.77 1.39 -2.59
CA TYR A 385 0.64 2.66 -1.87
C TYR A 385 -0.63 3.43 -2.26
N VAL A 386 -1.08 3.27 -3.51
CA VAL A 386 -2.24 3.99 -4.04
C VAL A 386 -3.57 3.55 -3.41
N THR A 387 -3.61 2.47 -2.63
CA THR A 387 -4.79 2.10 -1.83
C THR A 387 -5.23 3.22 -0.88
N ALA A 388 -4.27 4.01 -0.37
CA ALA A 388 -4.56 5.17 0.48
C ALA A 388 -5.41 6.25 -0.23
N MET A 389 -5.38 6.30 -1.56
CA MET A 389 -6.20 7.21 -2.37
C MET A 389 -7.64 6.71 -2.55
N ALA A 390 -7.87 5.39 -2.46
CA ALA A 390 -9.14 4.74 -2.80
C ALA A 390 -10.37 5.32 -2.07
N PRO A 391 -10.32 5.66 -0.77
CA PRO A 391 -11.49 6.24 -0.10
C PRO A 391 -11.96 7.57 -0.70
N GLY A 392 -11.04 8.43 -1.13
CA GLY A 392 -11.36 9.70 -1.77
C GLY A 392 -12.08 9.48 -3.10
N ILE A 393 -11.56 8.59 -3.95
CA ILE A 393 -12.17 8.22 -5.24
C ILE A 393 -13.57 7.64 -5.02
N ALA A 394 -13.69 6.66 -4.13
CA ALA A 394 -14.95 5.98 -3.84
C ALA A 394 -16.02 6.94 -3.27
N ALA A 395 -15.63 7.82 -2.34
CA ALA A 395 -16.53 8.85 -1.81
C ALA A 395 -17.02 9.81 -2.90
N LEU A 396 -16.14 10.26 -3.78
CA LEU A 396 -16.48 11.16 -4.89
C LEU A 396 -17.37 10.46 -5.94
N ALA A 397 -17.11 9.19 -6.24
CA ALA A 397 -17.94 8.40 -7.14
C ALA A 397 -19.39 8.30 -6.62
N GLY A 398 -19.57 7.95 -5.34
CA GLY A 398 -20.88 7.86 -4.72
C GLY A 398 -21.57 9.21 -4.52
N ALA A 399 -20.92 10.14 -3.82
CA ALA A 399 -21.49 11.45 -3.49
C ALA A 399 -21.73 12.29 -4.75
N GLY A 400 -20.71 12.38 -5.60
CA GLY A 400 -20.76 13.15 -6.83
C GLY A 400 -21.68 12.52 -7.88
N GLY A 401 -21.74 11.20 -7.98
CA GLY A 401 -22.69 10.51 -8.86
C GLY A 401 -24.15 10.87 -8.54
N VAL A 402 -24.54 10.85 -7.25
CA VAL A 402 -25.89 11.26 -6.82
C VAL A 402 -26.13 12.76 -7.05
N MET A 403 -25.14 13.61 -6.80
CA MET A 403 -25.25 15.05 -7.07
C MET A 403 -25.42 15.34 -8.57
N LEU A 404 -24.64 14.70 -9.41
CA LEU A 404 -24.71 14.81 -10.87
C LEU A 404 -26.01 14.25 -11.41
N TYR A 405 -26.51 13.13 -10.89
CA TYR A 405 -27.82 12.59 -11.26
C TYR A 405 -28.96 13.56 -10.91
N LYS A 406 -28.90 14.18 -9.73
CA LYS A 406 -29.85 15.22 -9.34
C LYS A 406 -29.76 16.45 -10.24
N ALA A 407 -28.56 16.92 -10.54
CA ALA A 407 -28.32 18.05 -11.44
C ALA A 407 -28.79 17.76 -12.88
N LEU A 408 -28.60 16.53 -13.37
CA LEU A 408 -29.13 16.07 -14.64
C LEU A 408 -30.65 16.16 -14.65
N ARG A 409 -31.33 15.64 -13.62
CA ARG A 409 -32.80 15.57 -13.56
C ARG A 409 -33.46 16.92 -13.38
N GLU A 410 -32.94 17.74 -12.46
CA GLU A 410 -33.62 18.94 -11.97
C GLU A 410 -32.97 20.23 -12.47
N GLY A 411 -31.70 20.18 -12.90
CA GLY A 411 -30.96 21.35 -13.34
C GLY A 411 -31.26 21.76 -14.78
N SER A 412 -30.70 22.92 -15.16
CA SER A 412 -30.73 23.41 -16.54
C SER A 412 -30.16 22.35 -17.50
N ALA A 413 -30.97 21.94 -18.48
CA ALA A 413 -30.57 20.94 -19.47
C ALA A 413 -29.29 21.35 -20.22
N ALA A 414 -29.19 22.63 -20.59
CA ALA A 414 -28.03 23.16 -21.30
C ALA A 414 -26.73 23.05 -20.47
N LYS A 415 -26.80 23.25 -19.15
CA LYS A 415 -25.61 23.27 -18.27
C LYS A 415 -25.28 21.90 -17.69
N TRP A 416 -26.29 21.15 -17.26
CA TRP A 416 -26.12 19.94 -16.45
C TRP A 416 -26.60 18.66 -17.15
N GLY A 417 -27.25 18.78 -18.32
CA GLY A 417 -27.77 17.64 -19.08
C GLY A 417 -26.70 16.67 -19.57
N TRP A 418 -25.47 17.14 -19.72
CA TRP A 418 -24.38 16.41 -20.38
C TRP A 418 -23.29 15.96 -19.42
N VAL A 419 -23.21 16.52 -18.21
CA VAL A 419 -22.07 16.31 -17.29
C VAL A 419 -22.01 14.87 -16.78
N LEU A 420 -23.13 14.29 -16.34
CA LEU A 420 -23.17 12.88 -15.93
C LEU A 420 -22.91 11.93 -17.11
N PRO A 421 -23.57 12.05 -18.27
CA PRO A 421 -23.24 11.26 -19.46
C PRO A 421 -21.76 11.35 -19.85
N ALA A 422 -21.16 12.54 -19.86
CA ALA A 422 -19.76 12.73 -20.20
C ALA A 422 -18.82 12.07 -19.17
N ALA A 423 -19.13 12.18 -17.87
CA ALA A 423 -18.35 11.51 -16.83
C ALA A 423 -18.37 9.99 -16.97
N VAL A 424 -19.54 9.41 -17.30
CA VAL A 424 -19.68 7.98 -17.59
C VAL A 424 -18.92 7.60 -18.86
N ALA A 425 -19.07 8.37 -19.94
CA ALA A 425 -18.41 8.11 -21.21
C ALA A 425 -16.88 8.12 -21.07
N ALA A 426 -16.31 9.15 -20.42
CA ALA A 426 -14.87 9.26 -20.18
C ALA A 426 -14.32 8.08 -19.37
N SER A 427 -15.05 7.68 -18.32
CA SER A 427 -14.60 6.61 -17.43
C SER A 427 -14.80 5.22 -18.04
N ALA A 428 -15.87 5.01 -18.80
CA ALA A 428 -16.10 3.77 -19.54
C ALA A 428 -15.07 3.63 -20.68
N GLY A 429 -14.78 4.70 -21.41
CA GLY A 429 -13.71 4.71 -22.41
C GLY A 429 -12.34 4.38 -21.80
N TRP A 430 -12.02 4.97 -20.65
CA TRP A 430 -10.80 4.62 -19.91
C TRP A 430 -10.79 3.16 -19.43
N ALA A 431 -11.90 2.65 -18.92
CA ALA A 431 -12.01 1.25 -18.51
C ALA A 431 -11.82 0.28 -19.69
N ILE A 432 -12.30 0.62 -20.89
CA ILE A 432 -12.03 -0.16 -22.11
C ILE A 432 -10.53 -0.15 -22.42
N VAL A 433 -9.86 1.01 -22.37
CA VAL A 433 -8.39 1.08 -22.58
C VAL A 433 -7.66 0.17 -21.59
N LEU A 434 -8.04 0.18 -20.31
CA LEU A 434 -7.45 -0.69 -19.28
C LEU A 434 -7.69 -2.18 -19.53
N LEU A 435 -8.86 -2.55 -20.02
CA LEU A 435 -9.19 -3.94 -20.33
C LEU A 435 -8.50 -4.41 -21.61
N GLN A 436 -8.32 -3.52 -22.58
CA GLN A 436 -7.58 -3.82 -23.81
C GLN A 436 -6.10 -4.13 -23.56
N ARG A 437 -5.50 -3.54 -22.51
CA ARG A 437 -4.13 -3.88 -22.06
C ARG A 437 -3.99 -5.31 -21.57
N VAL A 438 -5.08 -5.96 -21.19
CA VAL A 438 -5.13 -7.36 -20.72
C VAL A 438 -5.92 -8.27 -21.67
N SER A 439 -6.20 -7.82 -22.90
CA SER A 439 -6.84 -8.64 -23.92
C SER A 439 -6.10 -9.97 -24.08
N GLY A 440 -6.84 -11.07 -24.04
CA GLY A 440 -6.29 -12.43 -24.10
C GLY A 440 -5.90 -13.03 -22.75
N SER A 441 -5.97 -12.29 -21.64
CA SER A 441 -5.66 -12.80 -20.28
C SER A 441 -6.78 -13.66 -19.65
N GLY A 442 -7.74 -14.11 -20.46
CA GLY A 442 -8.87 -14.94 -20.03
C GLY A 442 -10.24 -14.30 -20.25
N THR A 443 -11.27 -15.16 -20.22
CA THR A 443 -12.65 -14.80 -20.55
C THR A 443 -13.25 -13.75 -19.62
N LEU A 444 -12.81 -13.70 -18.36
CA LEU A 444 -13.29 -12.72 -17.38
C LEU A 444 -13.09 -11.27 -17.85
N TYR A 445 -11.92 -10.95 -18.41
CA TYR A 445 -11.60 -9.59 -18.86
C TYR A 445 -12.34 -9.23 -20.16
N THR A 446 -12.48 -10.19 -21.08
CA THR A 446 -13.29 -10.00 -22.29
C THR A 446 -14.76 -9.76 -21.95
N VAL A 447 -15.33 -10.53 -21.01
CA VAL A 447 -16.70 -10.31 -20.54
C VAL A 447 -16.83 -8.93 -19.88
N ALA A 448 -15.85 -8.53 -19.05
CA ALA A 448 -15.85 -7.20 -18.45
C ALA A 448 -15.81 -6.10 -19.51
N GLU A 449 -14.99 -6.23 -20.56
CA GLU A 449 -14.89 -5.25 -21.65
C GLU A 449 -16.22 -5.10 -22.39
N VAL A 450 -16.85 -6.22 -22.75
CA VAL A 450 -18.17 -6.22 -23.40
C VAL A 450 -19.22 -5.58 -22.50
N VAL A 451 -19.22 -5.90 -21.20
CA VAL A 451 -20.15 -5.28 -20.23
C VAL A 451 -19.93 -3.78 -20.12
N VAL A 452 -18.68 -3.31 -20.04
CA VAL A 452 -18.33 -1.88 -20.02
C VAL A 452 -18.86 -1.20 -21.28
N GLY A 453 -18.62 -1.78 -22.46
CA GLY A 453 -19.07 -1.24 -23.74
C GLY A 453 -20.59 -1.13 -23.85
N VAL A 454 -21.30 -2.24 -23.60
CA VAL A 454 -22.77 -2.31 -23.76
C VAL A 454 -23.48 -1.49 -22.68
N ALA A 455 -23.15 -1.69 -21.41
CA ALA A 455 -23.80 -0.96 -20.32
C ALA A 455 -23.41 0.52 -20.32
N GLY A 456 -22.16 0.85 -20.73
CA GLY A 456 -21.69 2.22 -20.89
C GLY A 456 -22.44 2.96 -22.00
N ALA A 457 -22.56 2.36 -23.18
CA ALA A 457 -23.34 2.93 -24.29
C ALA A 457 -24.81 3.11 -23.92
N PHE A 458 -25.44 2.08 -23.34
CA PHE A 458 -26.83 2.16 -22.87
C PHE A 458 -27.01 3.25 -21.80
N SER A 459 -26.06 3.39 -20.86
CA SER A 459 -26.09 4.44 -19.85
C SER A 459 -26.03 5.82 -20.49
N VAL A 460 -25.04 6.09 -21.35
CA VAL A 460 -24.87 7.41 -21.97
C VAL A 460 -26.09 7.79 -22.80
N LEU A 461 -26.52 6.91 -23.71
CA LEU A 461 -27.68 7.15 -24.57
C LEU A 461 -28.98 7.25 -23.75
N GLY A 462 -29.16 6.38 -22.77
CA GLY A 462 -30.34 6.35 -21.90
C GLY A 462 -30.44 7.56 -20.98
N LEU A 463 -29.33 8.08 -20.46
CA LEU A 463 -29.31 9.31 -19.66
C LEU A 463 -29.69 10.53 -20.52
N LEU A 464 -29.17 10.62 -21.74
CA LEU A 464 -29.50 11.69 -22.68
C LEU A 464 -30.96 11.60 -23.14
N ALA A 465 -31.36 10.46 -23.70
CA ALA A 465 -32.74 10.24 -24.15
C ALA A 465 -33.73 10.39 -22.99
N GLY A 466 -33.43 9.84 -21.82
CA GLY A 466 -34.27 9.98 -20.63
C GLY A 466 -34.43 11.44 -20.19
N ARG A 467 -33.39 12.27 -20.35
CA ARG A 467 -33.43 13.69 -20.01
C ARG A 467 -34.22 14.52 -21.02
N PHE A 468 -33.99 14.31 -22.32
CA PHE A 468 -34.60 15.11 -23.38
C PHE A 468 -36.02 14.65 -23.73
N MET A 469 -36.29 13.35 -23.67
CA MET A 469 -37.62 12.77 -23.85
C MET A 469 -38.44 12.72 -22.55
N LYS A 470 -37.90 13.23 -21.43
CA LYS A 470 -38.53 13.28 -20.10
C LYS A 470 -38.97 11.91 -19.55
N ARG A 471 -38.27 10.83 -19.91
CA ARG A 471 -38.56 9.45 -19.45
C ARG A 471 -37.82 9.10 -18.15
N GLN A 472 -38.47 9.35 -17.01
CA GLN A 472 -37.85 9.16 -15.68
C GLN A 472 -37.41 7.71 -15.37
N ARG A 473 -38.17 6.71 -15.83
CA ARG A 473 -37.80 5.30 -15.65
C ARG A 473 -36.51 4.95 -16.41
N LEU A 474 -36.38 5.44 -17.64
CA LEU A 474 -35.18 5.26 -18.46
C LEU A 474 -33.95 5.90 -17.79
N LEU A 475 -34.09 7.10 -17.20
CA LEU A 475 -33.01 7.72 -16.43
C LEU A 475 -32.55 6.85 -15.25
N GLY A 476 -33.48 6.20 -14.55
CA GLY A 476 -33.17 5.28 -13.46
C GLY A 476 -32.38 4.06 -13.93
N PHE A 477 -32.85 3.39 -14.99
CA PHE A 477 -32.15 2.23 -15.56
C PHE A 477 -30.78 2.60 -16.15
N ALA A 478 -30.67 3.75 -16.83
CA ALA A 478 -29.42 4.23 -17.36
C ALA A 478 -28.40 4.56 -16.25
N ALA A 479 -28.85 5.14 -15.14
CA ALA A 479 -27.98 5.37 -13.98
C ALA A 479 -27.51 4.05 -13.32
N LEU A 480 -28.36 3.02 -13.26
CA LEU A 480 -27.94 1.70 -12.80
C LEU A 480 -26.91 1.07 -13.74
N ALA A 481 -27.12 1.17 -15.06
CA ALA A 481 -26.18 0.70 -16.06
C ALA A 481 -24.84 1.43 -15.98
N ALA A 482 -24.81 2.72 -15.59
CA ALA A 482 -23.57 3.44 -15.32
C ALA A 482 -22.78 2.76 -14.19
N VAL A 483 -23.43 2.39 -13.09
CA VAL A 483 -22.77 1.71 -11.96
C VAL A 483 -22.19 0.36 -12.41
N VAL A 484 -22.95 -0.40 -13.21
CA VAL A 484 -22.48 -1.68 -13.77
C VAL A 484 -21.27 -1.47 -14.68
N ALA A 485 -21.34 -0.53 -15.63
CA ALA A 485 -20.27 -0.25 -16.57
C ALA A 485 -18.99 0.18 -15.86
N LEU A 486 -19.09 1.07 -14.87
CA LEU A 486 -17.90 1.64 -14.21
C LEU A 486 -17.26 0.69 -13.19
N LEU A 487 -17.97 -0.35 -12.74
CA LEU A 487 -17.46 -1.32 -11.77
C LEU A 487 -17.10 -2.68 -12.38
N ALA A 488 -17.49 -2.98 -13.63
CA ALA A 488 -17.19 -4.25 -14.27
C ALA A 488 -15.67 -4.53 -14.37
N GLY A 489 -14.87 -3.57 -14.84
CA GLY A 489 -13.41 -3.68 -14.89
C GLY A 489 -12.75 -3.86 -13.52
N PRO A 490 -13.02 -2.97 -12.53
CA PRO A 490 -12.57 -3.14 -11.15
C PRO A 490 -12.97 -4.49 -10.53
N THR A 491 -14.17 -4.98 -10.83
CA THR A 491 -14.65 -6.30 -10.36
C THR A 491 -13.81 -7.43 -10.95
N ALA A 492 -13.52 -7.40 -12.25
CA ALA A 492 -12.71 -8.42 -12.90
C ALA A 492 -11.30 -8.50 -12.30
N TYR A 493 -10.63 -7.36 -12.11
CA TYR A 493 -9.31 -7.29 -11.47
C TYR A 493 -9.35 -7.69 -9.98
N SER A 494 -10.40 -7.30 -9.26
CA SER A 494 -10.60 -7.68 -7.86
C SER A 494 -10.80 -9.18 -7.69
N LEU A 495 -11.61 -9.79 -8.56
CA LEU A 495 -11.87 -11.22 -8.53
C LEU A 495 -10.61 -12.01 -8.85
N SER A 496 -9.85 -11.61 -9.88
CA SER A 496 -8.60 -12.28 -10.20
C SER A 496 -7.53 -12.12 -9.11
N ALA A 497 -7.47 -10.97 -8.43
CA ALA A 497 -6.61 -10.81 -7.25
C ALA A 497 -7.04 -11.73 -6.09
N ALA A 498 -8.35 -12.00 -5.96
CA ALA A 498 -8.88 -12.86 -4.91
C ALA A 498 -8.72 -14.36 -5.21
N THR A 499 -8.84 -14.78 -6.48
CA THR A 499 -8.88 -16.19 -6.87
C THR A 499 -7.62 -16.68 -7.58
N GLY A 500 -6.77 -15.78 -8.07
CA GLY A 500 -5.51 -16.13 -8.72
C GLY A 500 -4.46 -16.62 -7.72
N ALA A 501 -3.47 -17.36 -8.23
CA ALA A 501 -2.30 -17.73 -7.43
C ALA A 501 -1.49 -16.46 -7.12
N SER A 502 -1.44 -16.05 -5.86
CA SER A 502 -0.62 -14.91 -5.41
C SER A 502 0.87 -15.27 -5.52
N SER A 503 1.67 -14.47 -6.22
CA SER A 503 3.10 -14.78 -6.41
C SER A 503 4.07 -13.75 -5.83
N ASN A 504 3.60 -12.62 -5.28
CA ASN A 504 4.49 -11.62 -4.67
C ASN A 504 3.84 -10.83 -3.52
N GLY A 505 4.07 -11.23 -2.27
CA GLY A 505 3.59 -10.49 -1.10
C GLY A 505 4.44 -9.26 -0.72
N THR A 506 5.65 -9.14 -1.26
CA THR A 506 6.48 -7.92 -1.10
C THR A 506 5.88 -6.75 -1.88
N ASN A 507 5.35 -7.03 -3.06
CA ASN A 507 4.73 -6.04 -3.93
C ASN A 507 3.40 -6.55 -4.52
N PRO A 508 2.34 -6.65 -3.70
CA PRO A 508 1.05 -7.14 -4.17
C PRO A 508 0.43 -6.20 -5.20
N THR A 509 -0.07 -6.79 -6.28
CA THR A 509 -0.81 -6.15 -7.37
C THR A 509 -2.07 -6.94 -7.68
N ALA A 510 -3.05 -6.29 -8.30
CA ALA A 510 -4.28 -6.93 -8.76
C ALA A 510 -4.29 -7.11 -10.28
N GLY A 511 -4.94 -8.17 -10.76
CA GLY A 511 -5.06 -8.45 -12.18
C GLY A 511 -3.80 -9.08 -12.81
N PRO A 512 -3.80 -9.24 -14.15
CA PRO A 512 -2.67 -9.74 -14.91
C PRO A 512 -1.53 -8.71 -14.92
N ASN A 513 -0.32 -9.16 -15.23
CA ASN A 513 0.81 -8.25 -15.38
C ASN A 513 0.74 -7.54 -16.72
N THR A 514 0.58 -6.22 -16.67
CA THR A 514 0.44 -5.35 -17.85
C THR A 514 1.69 -4.54 -18.17
N GLY A 515 2.76 -4.65 -17.38
CA GLY A 515 4.03 -3.95 -17.65
C GLY A 515 5.23 -4.56 -16.92
N GLY A 516 6.44 -4.11 -17.27
CA GLY A 516 7.72 -4.60 -16.72
C GLY A 516 8.02 -4.21 -15.26
N GLY A 517 7.02 -3.69 -14.53
CA GLY A 517 7.13 -3.54 -13.07
C GLY A 517 6.99 -4.91 -12.45
N MET A 518 8.09 -5.48 -11.96
CA MET A 518 8.21 -6.85 -11.45
C MET A 518 6.99 -7.24 -10.56
N GLY A 519 6.08 -8.01 -11.15
CA GLY A 519 4.92 -8.62 -10.55
C GLY A 519 4.74 -10.00 -11.18
N GLY A 520 4.86 -11.04 -10.36
CA GLY A 520 4.38 -12.40 -10.57
C GLY A 520 4.59 -13.12 -11.91
N THR A 521 5.52 -14.07 -11.94
CA THR A 521 5.61 -15.12 -12.96
C THR A 521 4.33 -15.95 -13.09
N GLY A 522 3.79 -16.06 -14.31
CA GLY A 522 2.86 -17.12 -14.71
C GLY A 522 3.61 -18.19 -15.50
N GLY A 523 3.64 -19.41 -14.98
CA GLY A 523 4.02 -20.60 -15.74
C GLY A 523 2.78 -21.27 -16.33
N GLY A 524 2.81 -21.57 -17.63
CA GLY A 524 1.80 -22.35 -18.36
C GLY A 524 2.11 -22.42 -19.87
N PRO A 525 1.83 -23.53 -20.58
CA PRO A 525 2.86 -24.22 -21.37
C PRO A 525 2.84 -23.96 -22.89
N GLY A 526 4.02 -24.11 -23.50
CA GLY A 526 4.25 -24.76 -24.80
C GLY A 526 3.41 -24.35 -26.01
N GLY A 527 4.02 -23.62 -26.93
CA GLY A 527 3.50 -23.42 -28.30
C GLY A 527 4.64 -23.14 -29.29
N SER A 528 5.11 -24.19 -29.95
CA SER A 528 6.00 -24.15 -31.12
C SER A 528 5.37 -23.42 -32.31
N GLY A 529 6.13 -22.59 -33.04
CA GLY A 529 5.64 -22.02 -34.31
C GLY A 529 6.54 -21.00 -35.01
N SER A 530 7.67 -21.48 -35.56
CA SER A 530 8.44 -21.04 -36.76
C SER A 530 8.21 -19.68 -37.47
N LYS A 531 9.38 -19.10 -37.84
CA LYS A 531 9.76 -18.38 -39.09
C LYS A 531 9.05 -17.04 -39.38
N GLY A 532 9.70 -15.92 -39.74
CA GLY A 532 10.99 -15.65 -40.39
C GLY A 532 10.72 -14.89 -41.70
N ALA A 533 11.12 -13.61 -41.80
CA ALA A 533 11.41 -12.79 -43.02
C ALA A 533 11.40 -11.29 -42.64
N MET A 534 12.54 -10.59 -42.63
CA MET A 534 13.19 -9.84 -43.73
C MET A 534 12.57 -8.47 -44.05
N GLY A 535 13.40 -7.43 -43.93
CA GLY A 535 13.53 -6.34 -44.91
C GLY A 535 12.63 -5.11 -44.75
N GLY A 536 13.24 -3.94 -44.55
CA GLY A 536 12.56 -2.66 -44.75
C GLY A 536 13.39 -1.48 -44.25
N GLU A 537 13.94 -0.73 -45.20
CA GLU A 537 14.86 0.39 -45.03
C GLU A 537 14.39 1.53 -44.11
N ALA A 538 15.38 2.19 -43.49
CA ALA A 538 15.24 3.55 -43.00
C ALA A 538 15.33 4.54 -44.18
N PRO A 539 14.54 5.62 -44.17
CA PRO A 539 14.98 6.88 -44.75
C PRO A 539 15.07 7.99 -43.70
N THR A 540 16.13 8.74 -43.90
CA THR A 540 16.52 10.03 -43.37
C THR A 540 15.42 11.10 -43.48
N GLY A 541 15.32 11.97 -42.47
CA GLY A 541 14.57 13.22 -42.54
C GLY A 541 14.87 14.11 -41.33
N ALA A 542 15.83 15.02 -41.50
CA ALA A 542 16.04 16.15 -40.60
C ALA A 542 14.99 17.24 -40.89
N ASP A 543 14.43 17.84 -39.83
CA ASP A 543 14.48 19.30 -39.62
C ASP A 543 13.72 19.76 -38.37
N GLY A 544 14.34 20.69 -37.64
CA GLY A 544 13.64 21.90 -37.18
C GLY A 544 13.22 22.04 -35.71
N GLY A 545 14.18 22.37 -34.82
CA GLY A 545 14.10 23.43 -33.77
C GLY A 545 13.06 23.30 -32.63
N GLN A 546 13.23 23.81 -31.41
CA GLN A 546 14.20 24.67 -30.74
C GLN A 546 14.01 24.39 -29.23
N SER A 547 15.09 24.30 -28.45
CA SER A 547 15.01 24.58 -27.01
C SER A 547 16.31 25.22 -26.54
N MET A 548 16.20 26.51 -26.24
CA MET A 548 17.13 27.32 -25.44
C MET A 548 17.26 26.68 -24.04
N GLY A 549 18.34 26.80 -23.26
CA GLY A 549 19.54 27.61 -23.27
C GLY A 549 20.04 27.64 -21.82
N GLU A 550 21.26 27.16 -21.57
CA GLU A 550 22.00 27.32 -20.30
C GLU A 550 22.45 28.78 -20.09
N PRO A 551 22.84 29.12 -18.85
CA PRO A 551 24.05 29.93 -18.66
C PRO A 551 25.05 29.33 -17.62
N PRO A 552 26.32 29.81 -17.61
CA PRO A 552 27.49 28.94 -17.45
C PRO A 552 28.39 29.18 -16.22
N SER A 553 29.27 28.19 -16.01
CA SER A 553 30.66 28.20 -15.51
C SER A 553 31.06 28.82 -14.15
N GLY A 554 31.77 28.00 -13.36
CA GLY A 554 32.76 28.41 -12.35
C GLY A 554 33.85 27.34 -12.21
N SER A 555 35.10 27.72 -12.46
CA SER A 555 36.30 26.89 -12.67
C SER A 555 37.18 26.65 -11.43
N GLY A 556 37.98 25.57 -11.47
CA GLY A 556 39.21 25.34 -10.67
C GLY A 556 39.12 24.06 -9.83
N SER A 557 40.09 23.14 -9.76
CA SER A 557 41.48 23.12 -10.20
C SER A 557 41.94 21.64 -10.36
N SER A 558 42.91 21.44 -11.24
CA SER A 558 43.53 20.18 -11.66
C SER A 558 44.50 19.55 -10.65
N SER A 559 44.58 18.22 -10.64
CA SER A 559 45.83 17.48 -10.40
C SER A 559 45.90 16.20 -11.25
N THR A 560 46.71 16.29 -12.31
CA THR A 560 47.62 15.32 -12.96
C THR A 560 47.37 13.80 -12.90
N ALA A 561 47.61 13.21 -14.08
CA ALA A 561 47.35 11.85 -14.52
C ALA A 561 48.44 10.83 -14.15
N GLU A 562 48.08 9.55 -14.27
CA GLU A 562 48.99 8.54 -14.82
C GLU A 562 48.22 7.52 -15.67
N SER A 563 48.73 7.25 -16.87
CA SER A 563 48.07 6.54 -17.97
C SER A 563 48.36 5.04 -17.97
N GLY A 564 47.33 4.23 -18.22
CA GLY A 564 47.46 2.82 -18.58
C GLY A 564 46.34 2.39 -19.53
N THR A 565 46.65 2.38 -20.82
CA THR A 565 46.01 1.71 -21.98
C THR A 565 44.65 1.00 -21.77
N ARG A 566 43.61 1.52 -22.44
CA ARG A 566 42.27 0.90 -22.61
C ARG A 566 42.09 0.46 -24.08
N PRO A 567 41.68 -0.79 -24.38
CA PRO A 567 41.08 -1.10 -25.67
C PRO A 567 39.60 -0.72 -25.67
N SER A 568 39.17 -0.12 -26.78
CA SER A 568 37.79 0.20 -27.11
C SER A 568 36.98 -1.07 -27.41
N GLY A 569 35.75 -1.16 -26.90
CA GLY A 569 34.77 -2.17 -27.32
C GLY A 569 33.47 -2.16 -26.49
N GLY A 570 32.35 -1.83 -27.13
CA GLY A 570 31.03 -2.37 -26.79
C GLY A 570 30.12 -1.53 -25.88
N GLN A 571 29.34 -0.64 -26.48
CA GLN A 571 28.14 -0.07 -25.88
C GLN A 571 27.02 -1.14 -25.87
N THR A 572 26.68 -1.65 -24.69
CA THR A 572 25.43 -2.40 -24.38
C THR A 572 25.03 -1.95 -22.98
N GLY A 573 23.81 -1.51 -22.66
CA GLY A 573 22.50 -1.88 -23.20
C GLY A 573 21.78 -2.71 -22.14
N GLY A 574 20.93 -2.07 -21.32
CA GLY A 574 19.99 -2.75 -20.41
C GLY A 574 20.60 -3.24 -19.10
N GLY A 575 20.54 -2.40 -18.06
CA GLY A 575 20.72 -2.84 -16.67
C GLY A 575 19.59 -3.79 -16.29
N GLY A 576 19.81 -5.09 -16.47
CA GLY A 576 18.95 -6.16 -15.99
C GLY A 576 18.94 -6.15 -14.46
N GLY A 577 17.94 -5.49 -13.89
CA GLY A 577 17.53 -5.70 -12.50
C GLY A 577 16.91 -7.09 -12.36
N GLY A 578 17.75 -8.12 -12.42
CA GLY A 578 17.39 -9.48 -12.05
C GLY A 578 16.85 -9.50 -10.63
N GLN A 579 15.95 -10.44 -10.37
CA GLN A 579 15.56 -10.95 -9.06
C GLN A 579 16.50 -10.48 -7.93
N MET A 580 16.14 -9.42 -7.18
CA MET A 580 16.85 -9.05 -5.95
C MET A 580 16.51 -10.09 -4.87
N GLY A 581 17.07 -11.28 -5.09
CA GLY A 581 16.76 -12.56 -4.47
C GLY A 581 17.35 -13.76 -5.22
N GLY A 582 18.27 -13.56 -6.17
CA GLY A 582 19.03 -14.62 -6.84
C GLY A 582 20.38 -14.87 -6.18
N ASP A 583 20.69 -16.15 -5.96
CA ASP A 583 22.01 -16.76 -5.69
C ASP A 583 22.53 -16.90 -4.24
N SER A 584 21.69 -16.76 -3.23
CA SER A 584 22.00 -17.27 -1.88
C SER A 584 20.80 -17.94 -1.22
N GLN A 585 20.10 -18.83 -1.94
CA GLN A 585 19.11 -19.69 -1.32
C GLN A 585 19.81 -20.64 -0.35
N VAL A 586 19.61 -20.40 0.94
CA VAL A 586 19.92 -21.35 2.00
C VAL A 586 19.00 -22.55 1.79
N SER A 587 19.56 -23.70 1.42
CA SER A 587 18.76 -24.91 1.23
C SER A 587 18.21 -25.41 2.57
N SER A 588 17.11 -26.16 2.53
CA SER A 588 16.56 -26.87 3.69
C SER A 588 17.62 -27.71 4.41
N ASP A 589 18.52 -28.32 3.65
CA ASP A 589 19.60 -29.14 4.19
C ASP A 589 20.66 -28.28 4.90
N MET A 590 20.97 -27.09 4.37
CA MET A 590 21.84 -26.13 5.04
C MET A 590 21.21 -25.62 6.34
N ILE A 591 19.91 -25.32 6.37
CA ILE A 591 19.20 -24.95 7.61
C ILE A 591 19.27 -26.10 8.63
N THR A 592 19.09 -27.33 8.18
CA THR A 592 19.17 -28.52 9.04
C THR A 592 20.57 -28.68 9.63
N TYR A 593 21.60 -28.54 8.80
CA TYR A 593 23.00 -28.50 9.25
C TYR A 593 23.22 -27.40 10.29
N LEU A 594 22.84 -26.15 9.98
CA LEU A 594 23.04 -25.02 10.87
C LEU A 594 22.34 -25.20 12.22
N LYS A 595 21.12 -25.76 12.25
CA LYS A 595 20.41 -26.06 13.50
C LYS A 595 21.14 -27.10 14.35
N LYS A 596 21.68 -28.14 13.70
CA LYS A 596 22.44 -29.20 14.40
C LYS A 596 23.75 -28.67 14.98
N HIS A 597 24.36 -27.67 14.33
CA HIS A 597 25.65 -27.10 14.69
C HIS A 597 25.54 -25.70 15.33
N GLN A 598 24.34 -25.29 15.76
CA GLN A 598 24.15 -23.97 16.39
C GLN A 598 24.90 -23.86 17.73
N ASP A 599 25.23 -24.99 18.37
CA ASP A 599 26.10 -25.08 19.55
C ASP A 599 25.68 -24.13 20.72
N GLY A 600 24.37 -23.84 20.82
CA GLY A 600 23.81 -22.95 21.85
C GLY A 600 23.89 -21.45 21.53
N ALA A 601 24.43 -21.07 20.36
CA ALA A 601 24.49 -19.68 19.90
C ALA A 601 23.10 -19.05 19.81
N THR A 602 23.04 -17.75 20.16
CA THR A 602 21.78 -17.00 20.10
C THR A 602 21.23 -16.94 18.68
N TRP A 603 22.08 -16.68 17.68
CA TRP A 603 21.68 -16.57 16.28
C TRP A 603 22.17 -17.76 15.45
N LEU A 604 21.32 -18.25 14.54
CA LEU A 604 21.61 -19.39 13.67
C LEU A 604 22.75 -19.07 12.69
N LEU A 605 22.69 -17.90 12.05
CA LEU A 605 23.75 -17.33 11.23
C LEU A 605 23.55 -15.81 11.04
N ALA A 606 24.54 -15.16 10.45
CA ALA A 606 24.45 -13.80 9.92
C ALA A 606 24.42 -13.80 8.39
N VAL A 607 23.56 -12.98 7.79
CA VAL A 607 23.40 -12.82 6.33
C VAL A 607 23.38 -11.34 5.95
N ALA A 608 23.54 -11.05 4.66
CA ALA A 608 23.70 -9.67 4.18
C ALA A 608 22.42 -8.81 4.30
N THR A 609 21.23 -9.35 4.00
CA THR A 609 20.01 -8.55 3.85
C THR A 609 18.81 -9.11 4.60
N ASP A 610 17.85 -8.22 4.85
CA ASP A 610 16.62 -8.55 5.56
C ASP A 610 15.78 -9.61 4.84
N GLN A 611 15.76 -9.63 3.49
CA GLN A 611 14.98 -10.62 2.73
C GLN A 611 15.50 -12.04 2.94
N THR A 612 16.83 -12.17 2.92
CA THR A 612 17.50 -13.45 3.15
C THR A 612 17.27 -13.91 4.59
N ALA A 613 17.45 -13.00 5.57
CA ALA A 613 17.20 -13.29 6.98
C ALA A 613 15.75 -13.70 7.22
N SER A 614 14.78 -12.99 6.64
CA SER A 614 13.34 -13.26 6.79
C SER A 614 12.97 -14.67 6.34
N SER A 615 13.47 -15.08 5.19
CA SER A 615 13.17 -16.39 4.62
C SER A 615 13.69 -17.51 5.52
N ILE A 616 14.93 -17.37 6.02
CA ILE A 616 15.54 -18.34 6.92
C ILE A 616 14.84 -18.34 8.28
N ILE A 617 14.44 -17.19 8.84
CA ILE A 617 13.70 -17.12 10.11
C ILE A 617 12.39 -17.90 10.00
N LEU A 618 11.64 -17.72 8.91
CA LEU A 618 10.36 -18.37 8.71
C LEU A 618 10.47 -19.88 8.49
N GLU A 619 11.51 -20.34 7.79
CA GLU A 619 11.75 -21.76 7.55
C GLU A 619 12.38 -22.46 8.77
N SER A 620 13.35 -21.81 9.41
CA SER A 620 14.08 -22.40 10.54
C SER A 620 13.34 -22.24 11.87
N GLY A 621 12.56 -21.18 12.05
CA GLY A 621 12.02 -20.77 13.34
C GLY A 621 13.09 -20.24 14.32
N GLN A 622 14.32 -20.04 13.86
CA GLN A 622 15.45 -19.56 14.66
C GLN A 622 15.75 -18.08 14.33
N PRO A 623 16.30 -17.32 15.28
CA PRO A 623 16.76 -15.96 15.01
C PRO A 623 17.97 -15.96 14.06
N VAL A 624 17.97 -15.01 13.12
CA VAL A 624 19.02 -14.81 12.11
C VAL A 624 19.41 -13.34 12.11
N ILE A 625 20.71 -13.07 12.09
CA ILE A 625 21.20 -11.70 11.98
C ILE A 625 21.10 -11.24 10.53
N SER A 626 20.47 -10.08 10.34
CA SER A 626 20.62 -9.30 9.12
C SER A 626 21.70 -8.24 9.35
N MET A 627 22.78 -8.30 8.58
CA MET A 627 23.92 -7.40 8.72
C MET A 627 23.67 -6.01 8.13
N GLY A 628 22.80 -5.93 7.13
CA GLY A 628 22.26 -4.70 6.58
C GLY A 628 20.73 -4.74 6.47
N GLY A 629 20.12 -3.62 6.09
CA GLY A 629 18.67 -3.50 6.03
C GLY A 629 18.05 -4.09 4.77
N TRP A 630 16.85 -3.63 4.44
CA TRP A 630 16.09 -4.06 3.26
C TRP A 630 16.89 -3.95 1.97
N SER A 631 17.58 -2.83 1.71
CA SER A 631 18.44 -2.67 0.52
C SER A 631 19.87 -3.19 0.73
N GLY A 632 20.18 -3.75 1.90
CA GLY A 632 21.55 -4.08 2.32
C GLY A 632 22.40 -2.87 2.71
N SER A 633 21.87 -1.64 2.63
CA SER A 633 22.61 -0.40 2.81
C SER A 633 22.83 0.01 4.27
N ASP A 634 22.10 -0.58 5.22
CA ASP A 634 22.20 -0.21 6.62
C ASP A 634 23.49 -0.75 7.24
N ASN A 635 24.14 0.04 8.10
CA ASN A 635 25.36 -0.39 8.80
C ASN A 635 25.02 -1.02 10.16
N ALA A 636 24.27 -2.12 10.15
CA ALA A 636 23.81 -2.77 11.39
C ALA A 636 24.88 -3.68 12.03
N MET A 637 25.87 -4.12 11.25
CA MET A 637 27.00 -4.94 11.68
C MET A 637 28.34 -4.28 11.33
N THR A 638 29.13 -3.95 12.35
CA THR A 638 30.55 -3.58 12.18
C THR A 638 31.45 -4.78 12.46
N LEU A 639 32.70 -4.75 11.97
CA LEU A 639 33.67 -5.81 12.26
C LEU A 639 33.90 -5.99 13.77
N ALA A 640 33.96 -4.90 14.54
CA ALA A 640 34.09 -4.97 16.00
C ALA A 640 32.90 -5.68 16.66
N LYS A 641 31.67 -5.39 16.20
CA LYS A 641 30.45 -6.04 16.68
C LYS A 641 30.43 -7.53 16.32
N LEU A 642 30.83 -7.88 15.10
CA LEU A 642 30.97 -9.27 14.65
C LEU A 642 31.94 -10.04 15.56
N LYS A 643 33.16 -9.51 15.76
CA LYS A 643 34.17 -10.12 16.64
C LYS A 643 33.66 -10.32 18.06
N SER A 644 32.94 -9.33 18.60
CA SER A 644 32.35 -9.43 19.94
C SER A 644 31.30 -10.55 20.04
N LEU A 645 30.47 -10.73 19.01
CA LEU A 645 29.44 -11.77 18.99
C LEU A 645 30.06 -13.17 18.94
N VAL A 646 31.06 -13.35 18.08
CA VAL A 646 31.83 -14.60 17.94
C VAL A 646 32.57 -14.92 19.24
N LYS A 647 33.29 -13.94 19.82
CA LYS A 647 34.02 -14.11 21.09
C LYS A 647 33.10 -14.53 22.23
N SER A 648 31.87 -14.02 22.25
CA SER A 648 30.86 -14.35 23.26
C SER A 648 30.09 -15.65 23.01
N GLY A 649 30.39 -16.37 21.92
CA GLY A 649 29.68 -17.60 21.53
C GLY A 649 28.24 -17.38 21.07
N LYS A 650 27.86 -16.14 20.73
CA LYS A 650 26.48 -15.81 20.32
C LYS A 650 26.23 -16.00 18.83
N LEU A 651 27.28 -16.12 18.03
CA LEU A 651 27.24 -16.32 16.59
C LEU A 651 28.41 -17.21 16.16
N HIS A 652 28.12 -18.27 15.40
CA HIS A 652 29.14 -19.17 14.85
C HIS A 652 29.19 -19.18 13.33
N TYR A 653 28.11 -18.80 12.65
CA TYR A 653 28.03 -18.91 11.20
C TYR A 653 27.71 -17.56 10.56
N ILE A 654 28.36 -17.30 9.44
CA ILE A 654 28.12 -16.12 8.60
C ILE A 654 28.12 -16.53 7.14
N MET A 655 27.22 -15.93 6.37
CA MET A 655 27.16 -16.08 4.93
C MET A 655 27.56 -14.79 4.25
N ILE A 656 28.51 -14.89 3.32
CA ILE A 656 29.02 -13.78 2.50
C ILE A 656 28.89 -14.17 1.03
N SER A 657 28.38 -13.26 0.20
CA SER A 657 28.33 -13.49 -1.25
C SER A 657 29.72 -13.32 -1.86
N SER A 658 30.11 -14.23 -2.77
CA SER A 658 31.36 -14.13 -3.54
C SER A 658 31.29 -13.10 -4.67
N THR A 659 30.09 -12.66 -5.06
CA THR A 659 29.86 -11.56 -5.99
C THR A 659 29.63 -10.29 -5.17
N GLY A 660 30.56 -9.33 -5.24
CA GLY A 660 30.55 -8.08 -4.50
C GLY A 660 29.37 -7.16 -4.80
N GLY A 661 28.19 -7.53 -4.31
CA GLY A 661 27.01 -6.67 -4.24
C GLY A 661 27.13 -5.70 -3.07
N GLN A 662 26.66 -4.46 -3.28
CA GLN A 662 26.53 -3.45 -2.23
C GLN A 662 25.69 -4.01 -1.07
N GLY A 663 26.31 -4.25 0.09
CA GLY A 663 25.58 -4.58 1.32
C GLY A 663 26.31 -5.48 2.33
N THR A 664 27.48 -6.00 2.00
CA THR A 664 28.44 -6.48 3.00
C THR A 664 29.67 -5.60 2.94
N ASP A 665 30.03 -4.95 4.06
CA ASP A 665 31.29 -4.23 4.19
C ASP A 665 32.41 -5.10 3.63
N SER A 666 33.15 -4.56 2.65
CA SER A 666 34.31 -5.23 2.07
C SER A 666 35.30 -5.65 3.15
N GLU A 667 35.34 -4.93 4.27
CA GLU A 667 36.11 -5.26 5.46
C GLU A 667 35.66 -6.56 6.15
N ILE A 668 34.35 -6.72 6.43
CA ILE A 668 33.81 -7.95 7.06
C ILE A 668 34.04 -9.15 6.14
N ALA A 669 33.73 -8.99 4.85
CA ALA A 669 33.92 -10.05 3.87
C ALA A 669 35.39 -10.49 3.79
N THR A 670 36.31 -9.53 3.73
CA THR A 670 37.77 -9.78 3.69
C THR A 670 38.25 -10.45 4.97
N TRP A 671 37.80 -9.99 6.13
CA TRP A 671 38.21 -10.53 7.41
C TRP A 671 37.71 -11.97 7.59
N VAL A 672 36.45 -12.26 7.28
CA VAL A 672 35.90 -13.61 7.37
C VAL A 672 36.57 -14.56 6.38
N ALA A 673 36.84 -14.13 5.15
CA ALA A 673 37.54 -14.97 4.18
C ALA A 673 38.97 -15.33 4.64
N LYS A 674 39.61 -14.46 5.42
CA LYS A 674 40.97 -14.67 5.94
C LYS A 674 41.00 -15.52 7.21
N HIS A 675 40.02 -15.36 8.10
CA HIS A 675 40.05 -15.94 9.45
C HIS A 675 39.04 -17.07 9.68
N GLY A 676 37.92 -17.09 8.94
CA GLY A 676 36.88 -18.08 9.10
C GLY A 676 37.15 -19.38 8.36
N THR A 677 36.55 -20.46 8.83
CA THR A 677 36.63 -21.78 8.20
C THR A 677 35.47 -21.95 7.22
N ALA A 678 35.77 -22.05 5.92
CA ALA A 678 34.74 -22.28 4.90
C ALA A 678 34.03 -23.63 5.09
N VAL A 679 32.70 -23.61 5.14
CA VAL A 679 31.87 -24.82 5.25
C VAL A 679 31.67 -25.40 3.86
N LYS A 680 32.19 -26.60 3.63
CA LYS A 680 32.05 -27.28 2.33
C LYS A 680 30.58 -27.65 2.07
N SER A 681 30.14 -27.51 0.83
CA SER A 681 28.79 -27.90 0.42
C SER A 681 28.47 -29.35 0.72
N SER A 682 29.45 -30.25 0.58
CA SER A 682 29.33 -31.66 0.95
C SER A 682 28.99 -31.91 2.42
N ALA A 683 29.24 -30.96 3.32
CA ALA A 683 28.89 -31.10 4.73
C ALA A 683 27.38 -30.99 4.99
N TYR A 684 26.63 -30.40 4.06
CA TYR A 684 25.20 -30.20 4.18
C TYR A 684 24.42 -30.58 2.91
N SER A 685 25.05 -31.10 1.85
CA SER A 685 24.33 -31.63 0.67
C SER A 685 24.15 -33.14 0.79
N THR A 686 22.91 -33.61 0.89
CA THR A 686 22.61 -35.05 0.92
C THR A 686 22.56 -35.61 -0.51
N SER A 687 23.70 -35.77 -1.17
CA SER A 687 23.75 -36.52 -2.44
C SER A 687 23.78 -38.02 -2.15
N SER A 688 22.61 -38.66 -2.00
CA SER A 688 22.49 -40.10 -2.22
C SER A 688 22.49 -40.36 -3.73
N SER A 689 23.68 -40.50 -4.32
CA SER A 689 23.83 -41.02 -5.66
C SER A 689 23.55 -42.53 -5.65
N THR A 690 22.30 -42.92 -5.82
CA THR A 690 21.96 -44.31 -6.16
C THR A 690 22.39 -44.54 -7.60
N SER A 691 23.59 -45.08 -7.79
CA SER A 691 24.07 -45.56 -9.08
C SER A 691 23.32 -46.85 -9.45
N SER A 692 22.20 -46.72 -10.18
CA SER A 692 21.62 -47.85 -10.89
C SER A 692 22.47 -48.16 -12.12
N SER A 693 23.22 -49.27 -12.04
CA SER A 693 23.97 -49.85 -13.15
C SER A 693 23.02 -50.36 -14.24
N SER A 694 22.98 -49.68 -15.38
CA SER A 694 22.49 -50.26 -16.64
C SER A 694 23.58 -50.15 -17.69
N SER A 695 24.13 -51.31 -18.03
CA SER A 695 25.12 -51.55 -19.07
C SER A 695 24.54 -51.32 -20.47
N SER A 696 25.14 -50.43 -21.25
CA SER A 696 25.17 -50.54 -22.70
C SER A 696 26.37 -49.79 -23.27
N SER A 697 27.25 -50.56 -23.89
CA SER A 697 28.45 -50.17 -24.63
C SER A 697 28.11 -49.47 -25.95
N SER A 698 28.69 -48.29 -26.20
CA SER A 698 29.33 -47.97 -27.48
C SER A 698 30.14 -46.67 -27.39
N SER A 699 31.23 -46.71 -28.13
CA SER A 699 32.42 -45.87 -28.12
C SER A 699 32.26 -44.52 -28.84
N SER A 700 32.83 -43.45 -28.29
CA SER A 700 33.83 -42.60 -28.98
C SER A 700 34.33 -41.48 -28.09
N SER A 701 35.65 -41.36 -28.08
CA SER A 701 36.48 -40.45 -27.30
C SER A 701 36.36 -39.00 -27.77
N SER A 702 36.05 -38.08 -26.85
CA SER A 702 36.59 -36.72 -26.88
C SER A 702 36.81 -36.25 -25.44
N SER A 703 38.08 -36.17 -25.08
CA SER A 703 38.56 -35.64 -23.81
C SER A 703 38.31 -34.13 -23.75
N SER A 704 37.32 -33.72 -22.99
CA SER A 704 37.25 -32.36 -22.45
C SER A 704 37.00 -32.46 -20.94
N SER A 705 38.02 -32.12 -20.17
CA SER A 705 37.96 -31.98 -18.73
C SER A 705 37.04 -30.80 -18.38
N SER A 706 35.75 -31.10 -18.24
CA SER A 706 34.81 -30.22 -17.55
C SER A 706 35.10 -30.32 -16.06
N SER A 707 35.90 -29.36 -15.56
CA SER A 707 35.98 -29.07 -14.14
C SER A 707 34.58 -28.69 -13.68
N SER A 708 33.95 -29.58 -12.93
CA SER A 708 32.78 -29.28 -12.13
C SER A 708 33.20 -28.24 -11.09
N SER A 709 32.99 -26.96 -11.41
CA SER A 709 33.03 -25.88 -10.44
C SER A 709 31.87 -26.10 -9.47
N SER A 710 32.11 -26.91 -8.43
CA SER A 710 31.29 -26.93 -7.23
C SER A 710 31.21 -25.49 -6.73
N SER A 711 30.05 -24.85 -6.89
CA SER A 711 29.76 -23.54 -6.32
C SER A 711 29.98 -23.63 -4.82
N SER A 712 31.12 -23.12 -4.34
CA SER A 712 31.40 -23.01 -2.93
C SER A 712 30.38 -22.03 -2.34
N SER A 713 29.43 -22.55 -1.55
CA SER A 713 28.62 -21.69 -0.69
C SER A 713 29.54 -20.77 0.11
N GLY A 714 29.28 -19.47 0.09
CA GLY A 714 30.01 -18.50 0.91
C GLY A 714 29.65 -18.57 2.41
N LEU A 715 29.41 -19.77 2.95
CA LEU A 715 29.13 -20.02 4.36
C LEU A 715 30.44 -20.30 5.10
N TYR A 716 30.67 -19.55 6.18
CA TYR A 716 31.87 -19.68 7.01
C TYR A 716 31.48 -19.94 8.46
N ARG A 717 32.25 -20.81 9.13
CA ARG A 717 32.26 -20.98 10.57
C ARG A 717 33.30 -20.04 11.19
N LEU A 718 32.92 -19.39 12.28
CA LEU A 718 33.75 -18.50 13.08
C LEU A 718 33.79 -19.03 14.51
N ASP A 719 35.00 -19.30 15.00
CA ASP A 719 35.27 -19.78 16.34
C ASP A 719 35.90 -18.66 17.20
N ALA A 720 35.82 -18.78 18.53
CA ALA A 720 36.33 -17.76 19.45
C ALA A 720 37.85 -17.54 19.34
N SER A 721 38.60 -18.50 18.81
CA SER A 721 40.03 -18.40 18.46
C SER A 721 40.31 -17.49 17.26
N ASP A 722 39.32 -17.26 16.40
CA ASP A 722 39.53 -16.48 15.17
C ASP A 722 39.58 -14.97 15.47
N VAL A 723 39.12 -14.58 16.67
CA VAL A 723 38.95 -13.20 17.13
C VAL A 723 39.89 -12.79 18.27
N SER A 724 40.76 -13.71 18.70
CA SER A 724 41.74 -13.49 19.78
C SER A 724 42.99 -12.75 19.36
#